data_AF-A0A8J7JME8-F1
#
_entry.id   AF-A0A8J7JME8-F1
#
_cell.length_a   1.000
_cell.length_b   1.000
_cell.length_c   1.000
_cell.angle_alpha   90.00
_cell.angle_beta   90.00
_cell.angle_gamma   90.00
#
_symmetry.space_group_name_H-M   'P 1'
#
loop_
_entity.id
_entity.type
_entity.pdbx_description
1 polymer ?
#
loop_
_entity_poly.entity_id
_entity_poly.type
_entity_poly.pdbx_seq_one_letter_code
_entity_poly.pdbx_strand_id
1 'polypeptide(L)'
;MLALSMTLIFATSAVTAAENQEQKEKEQKEHKEHPKKEDGGAEKRKPKERAPEPKDVRPFPGRSRENLKDQGEVRPAPGRGGETGAPAEQVRPTRRGWGTGRPYGNQAPETGGSAAPKAKDDRGTPAGPPTNQKTWNKSRPEPDQKRTPPASAPAASGKEPLRSRPVFTLPSDVKRAPGGTAVLPKGHADNVLRQVNSARSNLRGVNARPVPAGRVSTRRDGGLVVEASKGRKFQLRPDGTIASFSARGRSAEFRPNGRIRHLETGNLRINRGAHDERRIVTVRPDRAVLVSTGPHRGYLERRVAYHNVTLVRRTYVVNQTTYTQVYTPRYYNGVEIQVFLPRAYYPPAYYGWAVDPWGRPVRYSWGWVRDPWYGYYGGYYRPATVYPSASAWLTDYILAETLRSAYYDQGGQPPVDPDFYGNDEDYPITPAVKGMLVREVARQLAEEREAARYGGYGASGLPWALRDPDRIFVVSTPLDVNNDYGETCSLSAGDVLKVSAPIDGSGTAELRVMSRRIGDCAVHSTVTIGLNDLQEMNNAMRVRMYAGLDQLHRPQDDYASLPPAPVDAMSAPQPSEAASLPPSNENVLAMLRTQETEADQAERQLMDSAFAEDSAAPPPPAAEEDGPADDSYR
;
A
#
# COMPACT_ATOMS: atom_id res chain seq x y z
N MET A 1 -21.96 27.40 38.14
CA MET A 1 -20.82 27.04 37.24
C MET A 1 -21.23 26.63 35.82
N LEU A 2 -22.47 26.86 35.34
CA LEU A 2 -22.85 26.57 33.94
C LEU A 2 -23.01 27.82 33.06
N ALA A 3 -23.04 29.02 33.65
CA ALA A 3 -23.12 30.28 32.90
C ALA A 3 -21.75 30.84 32.46
N LEU A 4 -20.65 30.50 33.15
CA LEU A 4 -19.31 31.00 32.83
C LEU A 4 -18.62 30.24 31.67
N SER A 5 -19.00 28.98 31.40
CA SER A 5 -18.40 28.20 30.31
C SER A 5 -18.98 28.53 28.93
N MET A 6 -20.16 29.14 28.86
CA MET A 6 -20.79 29.49 27.57
C MET A 6 -20.23 30.81 27.01
N THR A 7 -19.79 31.73 27.87
CA THR A 7 -19.21 33.02 27.45
C THR A 7 -17.80 32.89 26.88
N LEU A 8 -17.02 31.89 27.31
CA LEU A 8 -15.65 31.66 26.79
C LEU A 8 -15.62 31.04 25.39
N ILE A 9 -16.67 30.31 25.00
CA ILE A 9 -16.79 29.66 23.68
C ILE A 9 -17.24 30.65 22.59
N PHE A 10 -18.04 31.66 22.96
CA PHE A 10 -18.43 32.74 22.04
C PHE A 10 -17.30 33.77 21.81
N ALA A 11 -16.46 34.04 22.81
CA ALA A 11 -15.34 34.99 22.67
C ALA A 11 -14.23 34.47 21.73
N THR A 12 -13.96 33.16 21.73
CA THR A 12 -12.93 32.53 20.87
C THR A 12 -13.36 32.43 19.40
N SER A 13 -14.67 32.31 19.14
CA SER A 13 -15.24 32.26 17.79
C SER A 13 -15.29 33.63 17.09
N ALA A 14 -15.40 34.72 17.87
CA ALA A 14 -15.42 36.08 17.32
C ALA A 14 -14.01 36.57 16.91
N VAL A 15 -12.97 36.16 17.63
CA VAL A 15 -11.57 36.53 17.33
C VAL A 15 -11.07 35.86 16.05
N THR A 16 -11.42 34.59 15.81
CA THR A 16 -11.06 33.87 14.58
C THR A 16 -11.83 34.34 13.33
N ALA A 17 -13.02 34.93 13.51
CA ALA A 17 -13.76 35.55 12.42
C ALA A 17 -13.15 36.91 12.02
N ALA A 18 -12.69 37.70 13.00
CA ALA A 18 -12.05 38.99 12.75
C ALA A 18 -10.68 38.85 12.07
N GLU A 19 -9.85 37.88 12.48
CA GLU A 19 -8.53 37.63 11.87
C GLU A 19 -8.64 37.16 10.40
N ASN A 20 -9.66 36.36 10.07
CA ASN A 20 -9.91 35.93 8.69
C ASN A 20 -10.40 37.07 7.77
N GLN A 21 -11.04 38.09 8.33
CA GLN A 21 -11.53 39.23 7.56
C GLN A 21 -10.40 40.23 7.28
N GLU A 22 -9.48 40.43 8.23
CA GLU A 22 -8.28 41.25 8.05
C GLU A 22 -7.28 40.64 7.04
N GLN A 23 -7.20 39.30 6.98
CA GLN A 23 -6.37 38.61 5.98
C GLN A 23 -6.94 38.73 4.56
N LYS A 24 -8.26 38.66 4.38
CA LYS A 24 -8.91 38.87 3.09
C LYS A 24 -8.78 40.32 2.58
N GLU A 25 -8.78 41.30 3.46
CA GLU A 25 -8.56 42.71 3.08
C GLU A 25 -7.10 43.01 2.73
N LYS A 26 -6.13 42.30 3.33
CA LYS A 26 -4.70 42.40 2.96
C LYS A 26 -4.42 41.80 1.58
N GLU A 27 -5.00 40.64 1.25
CA GLU A 27 -4.86 40.03 -0.09
C GLU A 27 -5.54 40.86 -1.19
N GLN A 28 -6.65 41.55 -0.88
CA GLN A 28 -7.31 42.45 -1.85
C GLN A 28 -6.56 43.77 -2.08
N LYS A 29 -5.74 44.22 -1.12
CA LYS A 29 -4.88 45.41 -1.29
C LYS A 29 -3.60 45.09 -2.08
N GLU A 30 -3.01 43.90 -1.89
CA GLU A 30 -1.83 43.48 -2.65
C GLU A 30 -2.11 43.28 -4.16
N HIS A 31 -3.35 42.92 -4.53
CA HIS A 31 -3.73 42.76 -5.94
C HIS A 31 -4.00 44.10 -6.68
N LYS A 32 -3.98 45.24 -5.98
CA LYS A 32 -4.20 46.58 -6.56
C LYS A 32 -2.93 47.39 -6.80
N GLU A 33 -1.77 46.96 -6.32
CA GLU A 33 -0.51 47.71 -6.42
C GLU A 33 0.56 46.99 -7.25
N HIS A 34 0.29 46.69 -8.52
CA HIS A 34 1.38 46.53 -9.51
C HIS A 34 0.92 46.96 -10.92
N PRO A 35 1.36 48.14 -11.41
CA PRO A 35 1.09 48.57 -12.78
C PRO A 35 2.09 47.89 -13.75
N LYS A 36 1.55 47.28 -14.80
CA LYS A 36 2.27 46.81 -15.98
C LYS A 36 2.93 48.00 -16.70
N LYS A 37 4.24 47.95 -16.92
CA LYS A 37 4.91 48.77 -17.94
C LYS A 37 4.69 48.16 -19.32
N GLU A 38 4.19 48.99 -20.22
CA GLU A 38 4.10 48.81 -21.65
C GLU A 38 5.50 48.92 -22.29
N ASP A 39 5.72 48.16 -23.37
CA ASP A 39 6.54 48.60 -24.49
C ASP A 39 5.73 48.36 -25.77
N GLY A 40 5.59 49.41 -26.56
CA GLY A 40 4.68 49.53 -27.70
C GLY A 40 5.26 49.05 -29.02
N GLY A 41 4.34 48.71 -29.94
CA GLY A 41 4.60 48.48 -31.36
C GLY A 41 3.29 48.53 -32.16
N ALA A 42 3.02 49.67 -32.79
CA ALA A 42 1.85 50.03 -33.58
C ALA A 42 1.62 49.08 -34.80
N GLU A 43 0.41 48.55 -35.00
CA GLU A 43 -0.70 49.08 -35.83
C GLU A 43 -0.79 48.49 -37.26
N LYS A 44 -1.88 47.76 -37.53
CA LYS A 44 -2.77 47.94 -38.70
C LYS A 44 -4.07 47.11 -38.57
N ARG A 45 -5.21 47.81 -38.65
CA ARG A 45 -6.60 47.29 -38.65
C ARG A 45 -7.04 46.95 -40.09
N LYS A 46 -7.78 45.87 -40.39
CA LYS A 46 -9.27 45.68 -40.50
C LYS A 46 -9.51 44.47 -41.46
N PRO A 47 -10.74 43.91 -41.65
CA PRO A 47 -11.85 43.68 -40.72
C PRO A 47 -12.45 42.24 -40.80
N LYS A 48 -13.39 41.96 -39.88
CA LYS A 48 -14.26 40.78 -39.71
C LYS A 48 -14.97 40.28 -40.99
N GLU A 49 -15.10 38.96 -41.12
CA GLU A 49 -16.18 38.32 -41.87
C GLU A 49 -16.89 37.26 -41.02
N ARG A 50 -18.18 37.09 -41.34
CA ARG A 50 -19.29 36.64 -40.49
C ARG A 50 -19.67 35.21 -40.86
N ALA A 51 -20.03 34.40 -39.87
CA ALA A 51 -20.62 33.07 -40.07
C ALA A 51 -21.96 33.14 -40.84
N PRO A 52 -22.35 32.06 -41.55
CA PRO A 52 -23.75 31.79 -41.84
C PRO A 52 -24.27 30.56 -41.07
N GLU A 53 -25.45 30.74 -40.46
CA GLU A 53 -26.35 29.72 -39.94
C GLU A 53 -27.19 29.05 -41.07
N PRO A 54 -27.85 27.91 -40.78
CA PRO A 54 -28.37 26.96 -41.78
C PRO A 54 -29.83 27.22 -42.18
N LYS A 55 -30.25 26.66 -43.33
CA LYS A 55 -31.65 26.58 -43.75
C LYS A 55 -32.10 25.12 -43.92
N ASP A 56 -32.99 24.69 -43.02
CA ASP A 56 -34.29 24.03 -43.21
C ASP A 56 -34.47 22.91 -44.28
N VAL A 57 -34.79 21.66 -43.87
CA VAL A 57 -36.17 21.04 -43.78
C VAL A 57 -36.48 20.22 -45.07
N ARG A 58 -36.83 18.91 -45.14
CA ARG A 58 -37.81 18.03 -44.43
C ARG A 58 -37.69 16.55 -44.98
N PRO A 59 -38.58 15.53 -44.73
CA PRO A 59 -38.19 14.27 -44.02
C PRO A 59 -38.64 12.90 -44.63
N PHE A 60 -38.11 11.77 -44.09
CA PHE A 60 -38.59 10.35 -44.03
C PHE A 60 -39.05 9.61 -45.33
N PRO A 61 -39.23 8.26 -45.40
CA PRO A 61 -39.28 7.17 -44.38
C PRO A 61 -38.17 6.08 -44.60
N GLY A 62 -37.87 5.08 -43.78
CA GLY A 62 -38.66 4.12 -43.00
C GLY A 62 -38.76 2.76 -43.75
N ARG A 63 -38.46 1.63 -43.05
CA ARG A 63 -38.52 0.19 -43.44
C ARG A 63 -37.32 -0.38 -44.23
N SER A 64 -36.82 -1.61 -44.06
CA SER A 64 -37.27 -2.83 -43.37
C SER A 64 -36.09 -3.76 -43.04
N ARG A 65 -36.29 -4.63 -42.04
CA ARG A 65 -35.58 -5.92 -41.86
C ARG A 65 -35.82 -6.83 -43.07
N GLU A 66 -34.78 -7.56 -43.51
CA GLU A 66 -34.93 -8.93 -44.02
C GLU A 66 -33.61 -9.71 -43.92
N ASN A 67 -33.74 -10.96 -43.49
CA ASN A 67 -32.68 -11.96 -43.41
C ASN A 67 -32.36 -12.50 -44.80
N LEU A 68 -31.09 -12.84 -45.08
CA LEU A 68 -30.79 -14.07 -45.80
C LEU A 68 -29.36 -14.56 -45.52
N LYS A 69 -29.29 -15.81 -45.06
CA LYS A 69 -28.12 -16.68 -45.11
C LYS A 69 -27.82 -17.01 -46.58
N ASP A 70 -26.55 -17.06 -46.99
CA ASP A 70 -25.90 -18.33 -47.33
C ASP A 70 -24.49 -18.15 -47.90
N GLN A 71 -23.61 -19.07 -47.46
CA GLN A 71 -22.55 -19.78 -48.20
C GLN A 71 -21.44 -19.03 -48.92
N GLY A 72 -20.20 -19.47 -48.69
CA GLY A 72 -19.08 -19.18 -49.59
C GLY A 72 -17.69 -19.38 -49.02
N GLU A 73 -17.40 -20.57 -48.51
CA GLU A 73 -16.06 -21.03 -48.17
C GLU A 73 -15.24 -21.27 -49.46
N VAL A 74 -14.22 -20.45 -49.75
CA VAL A 74 -13.16 -20.80 -50.72
C VAL A 74 -11.80 -20.17 -50.33
N ARG A 75 -10.88 -21.05 -49.96
CA ARG A 75 -9.41 -20.96 -50.10
C ARG A 75 -8.94 -22.40 -50.42
N PRO A 76 -7.73 -22.67 -50.95
CA PRO A 76 -6.59 -21.78 -51.24
C PRO A 76 -5.93 -22.05 -52.62
N ALA A 77 -4.77 -21.44 -52.90
CA ALA A 77 -3.53 -22.03 -53.47
C ALA A 77 -2.74 -21.01 -54.37
N PRO A 78 -1.46 -21.26 -54.77
CA PRO A 78 -0.31 -20.45 -54.34
C PRO A 78 0.66 -20.02 -55.48
N GLY A 79 1.72 -19.27 -55.15
CA GLY A 79 2.92 -19.03 -56.00
C GLY A 79 3.76 -17.90 -55.39
N ARG A 80 5.02 -17.99 -54.93
CA ARG A 80 6.30 -18.66 -55.28
C ARG A 80 7.24 -17.76 -56.11
N GLY A 81 8.39 -17.42 -55.51
CA GLY A 81 9.65 -16.91 -56.13
C GLY A 81 9.72 -15.39 -56.34
N GLY A 82 10.83 -14.66 -56.15
CA GLY A 82 12.22 -15.00 -55.82
C GLY A 82 13.09 -13.72 -55.73
N GLU A 83 14.14 -13.83 -54.92
CA GLU A 83 15.42 -13.14 -54.73
C GLU A 83 15.89 -11.86 -55.49
N THR A 84 16.79 -11.15 -54.78
CA THR A 84 17.95 -10.31 -55.18
C THR A 84 17.80 -8.79 -55.34
N GLY A 85 18.74 -8.04 -54.73
CA GLY A 85 19.05 -6.65 -55.10
C GLY A 85 19.46 -5.69 -53.96
N ALA A 86 20.70 -5.76 -53.49
CA ALA A 86 21.49 -4.62 -52.96
C ALA A 86 22.77 -4.56 -53.84
N PRO A 87 23.56 -3.44 -53.94
CA PRO A 87 23.77 -2.39 -52.93
C PRO A 87 23.90 -0.95 -53.48
N ALA A 88 23.96 0.05 -52.59
CA ALA A 88 24.65 1.33 -52.83
C ALA A 88 25.10 1.96 -51.51
N GLU A 89 26.26 2.60 -51.56
CA GLU A 89 27.16 2.91 -50.46
C GLU A 89 27.39 4.43 -50.32
N GLN A 90 27.74 4.85 -49.09
CA GLN A 90 28.39 6.10 -48.64
C GLN A 90 27.61 7.42 -48.66
N VAL A 91 27.59 8.12 -47.50
CA VAL A 91 28.52 9.22 -47.15
C VAL A 91 28.33 9.61 -45.67
N ARG A 92 29.43 9.69 -44.91
CA ARG A 92 29.57 10.37 -43.60
C ARG A 92 29.83 11.87 -43.83
N PRO A 93 29.46 12.74 -42.87
CA PRO A 93 30.53 13.55 -42.28
C PRO A 93 30.47 13.69 -40.74
N THR A 94 31.53 14.32 -40.25
CA THR A 94 32.17 14.34 -38.93
C THR A 94 31.53 15.20 -37.82
N ARG A 95 31.85 14.80 -36.58
CA ARG A 95 31.72 15.48 -35.27
C ARG A 95 31.97 17.00 -35.26
N ARG A 96 31.16 17.73 -34.47
CA ARG A 96 31.56 18.72 -33.44
C ARG A 96 30.52 18.74 -32.30
N GLY A 97 30.95 18.59 -31.04
CA GLY A 97 30.20 19.04 -29.84
C GLY A 97 30.31 20.56 -29.71
N TRP A 98 29.59 21.29 -28.85
CA TRP A 98 29.06 21.02 -27.51
C TRP A 98 27.95 22.05 -27.21
N GLY A 99 27.06 21.74 -26.25
CA GLY A 99 26.37 22.76 -25.46
C GLY A 99 24.95 22.38 -25.02
N THR A 100 24.82 21.61 -23.93
CA THR A 100 23.56 21.57 -23.17
C THR A 100 23.83 21.90 -21.72
N GLY A 101 23.25 23.02 -21.28
CA GLY A 101 23.33 23.54 -19.92
C GLY A 101 22.59 22.65 -18.92
N ARG A 102 23.19 22.56 -17.73
CA ARG A 102 22.59 22.05 -16.50
C ARG A 102 21.65 23.10 -15.90
N PRO A 103 20.68 22.69 -15.06
CA PRO A 103 20.33 23.50 -13.91
C PRO A 103 20.68 22.80 -12.58
N TYR A 104 21.54 23.49 -11.84
CA TYR A 104 21.58 23.73 -10.39
C TYR A 104 21.48 22.55 -9.40
N GLY A 105 22.63 22.29 -8.77
CA GLY A 105 22.75 21.62 -7.48
C GLY A 105 22.65 22.61 -6.32
N ASN A 106 22.13 22.13 -5.20
CA ASN A 106 22.12 22.86 -3.93
C ASN A 106 23.44 22.64 -3.19
N GLN A 107 24.07 23.76 -2.84
CA GLN A 107 25.14 23.86 -1.86
C GLN A 107 24.58 23.70 -0.44
N ALA A 108 25.34 23.05 0.42
CA ALA A 108 25.26 23.21 1.87
C ALA A 108 26.71 23.39 2.41
N PRO A 109 26.89 24.16 3.50
CA PRO A 109 28.14 24.90 3.73
C PRO A 109 29.22 24.10 4.45
N GLU A 110 30.46 24.48 4.15
CA GLU A 110 31.68 24.08 4.86
C GLU A 110 31.77 24.75 6.24
N THR A 111 32.19 23.98 7.25
CA THR A 111 32.98 24.48 8.38
C THR A 111 34.24 23.62 8.47
N GLY A 112 35.39 24.28 8.38
CA GLY A 112 36.70 23.66 8.23
C GLY A 112 37.34 23.14 9.51
N GLY A 113 38.49 22.47 9.34
CA GLY A 113 39.37 22.06 10.43
C GLY A 113 40.49 21.08 10.06
N SER A 114 41.55 21.60 9.43
CA SER A 114 42.98 21.25 9.56
C SER A 114 43.63 20.00 8.93
N ALA A 115 44.66 20.34 8.13
CA ALA A 115 45.76 19.63 7.45
C ALA A 115 46.64 18.69 8.34
N ALA A 116 47.05 17.50 7.87
CA ALA A 116 48.29 17.09 7.14
C ALA A 116 49.51 16.76 8.07
N PRO A 117 50.54 15.95 7.70
CA PRO A 117 51.02 15.65 6.34
C PRO A 117 51.45 14.20 6.00
N LYS A 118 51.81 14.07 4.71
CA LYS A 118 52.33 12.92 3.95
C LYS A 118 53.76 12.50 4.35
N ALA A 119 54.10 11.24 4.07
CA ALA A 119 55.44 10.78 3.66
C ALA A 119 55.32 9.80 2.48
N LYS A 120 56.38 9.76 1.64
CA LYS A 120 56.47 9.32 0.23
C LYS A 120 56.97 7.87 0.04
N ASP A 121 56.58 7.29 -1.11
CA ASP A 121 57.30 6.43 -2.11
C ASP A 121 58.18 5.23 -1.62
N ASP A 122 58.33 4.05 -2.23
CA ASP A 122 58.08 3.55 -3.60
C ASP A 122 58.31 2.01 -3.67
N ARG A 123 57.73 1.35 -4.69
CA ARG A 123 58.03 0.03 -5.34
C ARG A 123 57.59 -1.33 -4.74
N GLY A 124 56.84 -2.10 -5.55
CA GLY A 124 56.89 -3.58 -5.63
C GLY A 124 55.56 -4.33 -5.82
N THR A 125 55.34 -4.96 -6.98
CA THR A 125 54.09 -5.54 -7.57
C THR A 125 53.63 -6.93 -7.00
N PRO A 126 52.56 -7.60 -7.51
CA PRO A 126 51.30 -7.89 -6.80
C PRO A 126 51.08 -9.37 -6.38
N ALA A 127 50.24 -9.62 -5.36
CA ALA A 127 49.71 -10.95 -5.03
C ALA A 127 48.19 -10.90 -4.82
N GLY A 128 47.46 -11.79 -5.53
CA GLY A 128 46.00 -11.89 -5.52
C GLY A 128 45.41 -12.64 -4.30
N PRO A 129 44.08 -12.58 -4.13
CA PRO A 129 43.39 -13.14 -2.95
C PRO A 129 43.04 -14.64 -3.13
N PRO A 130 42.98 -15.41 -2.03
CA PRO A 130 42.79 -16.86 -2.10
C PRO A 130 41.33 -17.28 -2.32
N THR A 131 41.16 -18.22 -3.24
CA THR A 131 39.98 -19.03 -3.55
C THR A 131 39.70 -20.11 -2.50
N ASN A 132 38.43 -20.32 -2.15
CA ASN A 132 37.93 -21.60 -1.64
C ASN A 132 36.64 -21.99 -2.38
N GLN A 133 36.81 -22.80 -3.42
CA GLN A 133 35.75 -23.58 -4.08
C GLN A 133 35.65 -24.95 -3.38
N LYS A 134 34.44 -25.36 -3.00
CA LYS A 134 34.12 -26.79 -2.82
C LYS A 134 33.00 -27.18 -3.77
N THR A 135 33.32 -28.20 -4.55
CA THR A 135 32.63 -28.72 -5.73
C THR A 135 31.49 -29.66 -5.36
N TRP A 136 30.45 -29.62 -6.19
CA TRP A 136 29.38 -30.61 -6.27
C TRP A 136 29.87 -31.86 -7.00
N ASN A 137 29.60 -33.05 -6.48
CA ASN A 137 29.71 -34.30 -7.24
C ASN A 137 28.47 -35.19 -7.04
N LYS A 138 27.83 -35.54 -8.17
CA LYS A 138 26.76 -36.53 -8.30
C LYS A 138 27.36 -37.93 -8.43
N SER A 139 26.76 -38.96 -7.82
CA SER A 139 26.78 -40.37 -8.30
C SER A 139 25.86 -41.29 -7.47
N ARG A 140 25.13 -42.19 -8.16
CA ARG A 140 24.51 -43.48 -7.74
C ARG A 140 24.53 -44.38 -9.02
N PRO A 141 24.40 -45.74 -9.03
CA PRO A 141 23.83 -46.66 -8.01
C PRO A 141 24.49 -48.06 -7.74
N GLU A 142 24.18 -48.62 -6.53
CA GLU A 142 23.98 -50.05 -6.10
C GLU A 142 25.09 -51.16 -6.13
N PRO A 143 24.97 -52.34 -5.44
CA PRO A 143 23.96 -52.87 -4.48
C PRO A 143 24.46 -53.61 -3.17
N ASP A 144 23.50 -53.89 -2.28
CA ASP A 144 23.31 -54.97 -1.26
C ASP A 144 24.48 -55.65 -0.48
N GLN A 145 24.38 -55.70 0.87
CA GLN A 145 23.90 -56.89 1.63
C GLN A 145 23.91 -56.74 3.19
N LYS A 146 22.71 -56.94 3.77
CA LYS A 146 22.32 -57.72 4.98
C LYS A 146 22.79 -57.32 6.40
N ARG A 147 21.84 -56.93 7.28
CA ARG A 147 21.16 -57.81 8.28
C ARG A 147 20.02 -57.08 9.06
N THR A 148 19.09 -57.91 9.55
CA THR A 148 17.65 -57.78 9.97
C THR A 148 17.33 -57.12 11.35
N PRO A 149 16.02 -56.91 11.71
CA PRO A 149 15.49 -55.86 12.63
C PRO A 149 15.14 -56.37 14.06
N PRO A 150 14.63 -55.52 14.99
CA PRO A 150 13.16 -55.40 15.15
C PRO A 150 12.60 -54.06 15.71
N ALA A 151 11.26 -54.00 15.67
CA ALA A 151 10.32 -53.25 16.51
C ALA A 151 9.92 -51.81 16.14
N SER A 152 8.65 -51.70 15.74
CA SER A 152 7.84 -50.52 15.51
C SER A 152 7.89 -49.51 16.66
N ALA A 153 8.22 -48.25 16.36
CA ALA A 153 7.97 -47.09 17.22
C ALA A 153 6.91 -46.18 16.58
N PRO A 154 5.99 -45.60 17.37
CA PRO A 154 4.77 -44.97 16.87
C PRO A 154 5.05 -43.61 16.21
N ALA A 155 4.10 -43.22 15.35
CA ALA A 155 4.08 -42.00 14.56
C ALA A 155 4.53 -40.77 15.35
N ALA A 156 5.51 -40.05 14.80
CA ALA A 156 5.93 -38.74 15.28
C ALA A 156 4.76 -37.76 15.17
N SER A 157 4.17 -37.45 16.32
CA SER A 157 3.20 -36.40 16.56
C SER A 157 3.69 -35.06 16.01
N GLY A 158 2.79 -34.35 15.33
CA GLY A 158 3.02 -33.02 14.78
C GLY A 158 3.57 -32.05 15.84
N LYS A 159 4.53 -31.23 15.41
CA LYS A 159 5.06 -30.13 16.22
C LYS A 159 3.95 -29.09 16.40
N GLU A 160 3.28 -29.11 17.55
CA GLU A 160 2.48 -28.00 18.04
C GLU A 160 3.42 -26.79 18.24
N PRO A 161 3.03 -25.57 17.83
CA PRO A 161 3.89 -24.40 18.01
C PRO A 161 4.18 -24.17 19.49
N LEU A 162 5.40 -23.68 19.80
CA LEU A 162 5.88 -23.38 21.15
C LEU A 162 4.92 -22.40 21.86
N ARG A 163 3.92 -22.91 22.58
CA ARG A 163 3.06 -22.09 23.43
C ARG A 163 3.90 -21.57 24.60
N SER A 164 4.06 -20.25 24.68
CA SER A 164 4.69 -19.61 25.85
C SER A 164 3.94 -20.00 27.12
N ARG A 165 4.67 -20.39 28.18
CA ARG A 165 4.06 -20.77 29.45
C ARG A 165 3.38 -19.53 30.07
N PRO A 166 2.12 -19.63 30.54
CA PRO A 166 1.45 -18.50 31.16
C PRO A 166 2.23 -17.94 32.35
N VAL A 167 2.30 -16.62 32.49
CA VAL A 167 2.93 -15.93 33.64
C VAL A 167 2.06 -15.96 34.92
N PHE A 168 0.97 -16.71 34.88
CA PHE A 168 0.03 -16.85 36.00
C PHE A 168 -0.37 -18.31 36.18
N THR A 169 -0.75 -18.65 37.40
CA THR A 169 -1.32 -19.96 37.73
C THR A 169 -2.83 -19.85 37.93
N LEU A 170 -3.57 -20.77 37.32
CA LEU A 170 -5.02 -20.87 37.55
C LEU A 170 -5.27 -21.80 38.75
N PRO A 171 -6.14 -21.41 39.69
CA PRO A 171 -6.60 -22.30 40.76
C PRO A 171 -7.24 -23.57 40.19
N SER A 172 -7.04 -24.70 40.88
CA SER A 172 -7.47 -26.04 40.44
C SER A 172 -8.99 -26.24 40.48
N ASP A 173 -9.72 -25.42 41.24
CA ASP A 173 -11.18 -25.43 41.36
C ASP A 173 -11.90 -24.65 40.24
N VAL A 174 -11.16 -23.96 39.36
CA VAL A 174 -11.74 -23.22 38.23
C VAL A 174 -12.29 -24.19 37.18
N LYS A 175 -13.62 -24.33 37.15
CA LYS A 175 -14.32 -25.10 36.10
C LYS A 175 -14.33 -24.32 34.78
N ARG A 176 -13.73 -24.91 33.74
CA ARG A 176 -13.78 -24.37 32.37
C ARG A 176 -15.07 -24.78 31.67
N ALA A 177 -15.66 -23.84 30.93
CA ALA A 177 -16.77 -24.13 30.03
C ALA A 177 -16.30 -25.00 28.85
N PRO A 178 -17.24 -25.65 28.13
CA PRO A 178 -16.94 -26.28 26.84
C PRO A 178 -16.26 -25.27 25.91
N GLY A 179 -15.02 -25.55 25.53
CA GLY A 179 -14.17 -24.60 24.79
C GLY A 179 -13.23 -23.75 25.64
N GLY A 180 -12.87 -24.17 26.86
CA GLY A 180 -11.65 -23.74 27.55
C GLY A 180 -11.65 -22.34 28.20
N THR A 181 -12.77 -21.63 28.18
CA THR A 181 -12.93 -20.32 28.83
C THR A 181 -13.51 -20.48 30.24
N ALA A 182 -13.14 -19.59 31.16
CA ALA A 182 -13.68 -19.54 32.53
C ALA A 182 -13.69 -18.11 33.03
N VAL A 183 -14.77 -17.70 33.70
CA VAL A 183 -14.82 -16.42 34.45
C VAL A 183 -14.34 -16.70 35.87
N LEU A 184 -13.36 -15.92 36.34
CA LEU A 184 -12.76 -16.13 37.65
C LEU A 184 -13.57 -15.46 38.77
N PRO A 185 -13.79 -16.13 39.92
CA PRO A 185 -14.28 -15.48 41.13
C PRO A 185 -13.35 -14.34 41.56
N LYS A 186 -13.89 -13.32 42.25
CA LYS A 186 -13.15 -12.08 42.57
C LYS A 186 -11.79 -12.32 43.23
N GLY A 187 -11.72 -13.15 44.28
CA GLY A 187 -10.45 -13.42 44.96
C GLY A 187 -9.40 -14.11 44.07
N HIS A 188 -9.85 -14.98 43.16
CA HIS A 188 -8.99 -15.62 42.16
C HIS A 188 -8.54 -14.64 41.09
N ALA A 189 -9.44 -13.77 40.62
CA ALA A 189 -9.15 -12.71 39.67
C ALA A 189 -8.07 -11.75 40.24
N ASP A 190 -8.22 -11.33 41.50
CA ASP A 190 -7.27 -10.43 42.17
C ASP A 190 -5.87 -11.07 42.29
N ASN A 191 -5.80 -12.37 42.61
CA ASN A 191 -4.52 -13.10 42.66
C ASN A 191 -3.87 -13.20 41.27
N VAL A 192 -4.63 -13.62 40.26
CA VAL A 192 -4.14 -13.71 38.88
C VAL A 192 -3.63 -12.36 38.38
N LEU A 193 -4.37 -11.26 38.63
CA LEU A 193 -3.93 -9.92 38.25
C LEU A 193 -2.67 -9.48 38.99
N ARG A 194 -2.49 -9.82 40.27
CA ARG A 194 -1.23 -9.55 40.99
C ARG A 194 -0.05 -10.26 40.34
N GLN A 195 -0.18 -11.55 39.99
CA GLN A 195 0.88 -12.31 39.31
C GLN A 195 1.20 -11.69 37.95
N VAL A 196 0.19 -11.39 37.15
CA VAL A 196 0.35 -10.76 35.83
C VAL A 196 1.01 -9.40 35.94
N ASN A 197 0.55 -8.53 36.85
CA ASN A 197 1.13 -7.19 37.02
C ASN A 197 2.57 -7.25 37.57
N SER A 198 2.90 -8.25 38.40
CA SER A 198 4.28 -8.51 38.82
C SER A 198 5.18 -9.03 37.69
N ALA A 199 4.65 -9.81 36.76
CA ALA A 199 5.41 -10.20 35.56
C ALA A 199 5.61 -9.00 34.64
N ARG A 200 4.55 -8.20 34.46
CA ARG A 200 4.54 -7.00 33.63
C ARG A 200 5.53 -5.95 34.11
N SER A 201 5.77 -5.78 35.42
CA SER A 201 6.75 -4.81 35.93
C SER A 201 8.19 -5.04 35.43
N ASN A 202 8.51 -6.23 34.93
CA ASN A 202 9.81 -6.56 34.33
C ASN A 202 9.85 -6.33 32.80
N LEU A 203 8.72 -5.96 32.19
CA LEU A 203 8.62 -5.67 30.75
C LEU A 203 8.89 -4.18 30.48
N ARG A 204 8.91 -3.79 29.20
CA ARG A 204 9.16 -2.42 28.75
C ARG A 204 7.92 -1.79 28.12
N GLY A 205 7.92 -0.46 28.03
CA GLY A 205 6.88 0.30 27.34
C GLY A 205 5.49 0.07 27.92
N VAL A 206 4.48 -0.06 27.07
CA VAL A 206 3.08 -0.29 27.50
C VAL A 206 2.90 -1.61 28.24
N ASN A 207 3.77 -2.60 27.99
CA ASN A 207 3.72 -3.88 28.69
C ASN A 207 4.13 -3.76 30.16
N ALA A 208 4.89 -2.72 30.53
CA ALA A 208 5.25 -2.43 31.91
C ALA A 208 4.10 -1.85 32.74
N ARG A 209 3.08 -1.29 32.08
CA ARG A 209 1.98 -0.60 32.76
C ARG A 209 1.06 -1.63 33.44
N PRO A 210 0.67 -1.44 34.71
CA PRO A 210 -0.23 -2.35 35.38
C PRO A 210 -1.62 -2.32 34.74
N VAL A 211 -2.24 -3.49 34.63
CA VAL A 211 -3.64 -3.60 34.22
C VAL A 211 -4.53 -3.34 35.44
N PRO A 212 -5.56 -2.46 35.33
CA PRO A 212 -6.47 -2.18 36.44
C PRO A 212 -7.21 -3.42 36.94
N ALA A 213 -7.68 -3.36 38.19
CA ALA A 213 -8.56 -4.37 38.75
C ALA A 213 -9.87 -4.47 37.94
N GLY A 214 -10.41 -5.68 37.82
CA GLY A 214 -11.60 -5.93 37.02
C GLY A 214 -12.03 -7.39 37.03
N ARG A 215 -13.11 -7.69 36.31
CA ARG A 215 -13.55 -9.07 36.09
C ARG A 215 -12.56 -9.75 35.14
N VAL A 216 -12.06 -10.92 35.52
CA VAL A 216 -11.08 -11.67 34.73
C VAL A 216 -11.71 -12.93 34.15
N SER A 217 -11.41 -13.22 32.88
CA SER A 217 -11.75 -14.49 32.24
C SER A 217 -10.61 -15.05 31.41
N THR A 218 -10.55 -16.38 31.30
CA THR A 218 -9.54 -17.09 30.52
C THR A 218 -9.95 -17.23 29.07
N ARG A 219 -8.96 -17.23 28.17
CA ARG A 219 -9.13 -17.46 26.74
C ARG A 219 -8.65 -18.85 26.34
N ARG A 220 -9.08 -19.33 25.16
CA ARG A 220 -8.69 -20.61 24.57
C ARG A 220 -7.19 -20.73 24.28
N ASP A 221 -6.57 -19.63 23.92
CA ASP A 221 -5.15 -19.52 23.63
C ASP A 221 -4.28 -19.42 24.89
N GLY A 222 -4.87 -19.54 26.09
CA GLY A 222 -4.18 -19.39 27.36
C GLY A 222 -3.99 -17.93 27.80
N GLY A 223 -4.50 -16.97 27.03
CA GLY A 223 -4.52 -15.56 27.42
C GLY A 223 -5.61 -15.23 28.44
N LEU A 224 -5.68 -13.95 28.82
CA LEU A 224 -6.69 -13.40 29.73
C LEU A 224 -7.49 -12.28 29.07
N VAL A 225 -8.71 -12.08 29.55
CA VAL A 225 -9.51 -10.89 29.31
C VAL A 225 -9.81 -10.25 30.65
N VAL A 226 -9.54 -8.95 30.77
CA VAL A 226 -9.81 -8.14 31.96
C VAL A 226 -10.83 -7.06 31.60
N GLU A 227 -12.00 -7.10 32.21
CA GLU A 227 -13.04 -6.08 32.10
C GLU A 227 -12.99 -5.17 33.32
N ALA A 228 -12.38 -3.99 33.14
CA ALA A 228 -12.23 -2.97 34.17
C ALA A 228 -13.39 -1.96 34.12
N SER A 229 -13.35 -0.99 35.04
CA SER A 229 -14.34 0.08 35.12
C SER A 229 -14.45 0.88 33.80
N LYS A 230 -15.56 1.63 33.65
CA LYS A 230 -15.83 2.51 32.50
C LYS A 230 -15.84 1.77 31.14
N GLY A 231 -16.11 0.47 31.15
CA GLY A 231 -16.19 -0.37 29.95
C GLY A 231 -14.84 -0.63 29.28
N ARG A 232 -13.73 -0.49 30.02
CA ARG A 232 -12.39 -0.81 29.53
C ARG A 232 -12.19 -2.32 29.49
N LYS A 233 -11.76 -2.84 28.34
CA LYS A 233 -11.48 -4.25 28.15
C LYS A 233 -10.05 -4.44 27.66
N PHE A 234 -9.28 -5.23 28.39
CA PHE A 234 -7.91 -5.61 28.05
C PHE A 234 -7.88 -7.08 27.67
N GLN A 235 -7.20 -7.40 26.59
CA GLN A 235 -6.84 -8.77 26.27
C GLN A 235 -5.34 -8.93 26.45
N LEU A 236 -4.93 -9.95 27.19
CA LEU A 236 -3.53 -10.24 27.51
C LEU A 236 -3.13 -11.58 26.92
N ARG A 237 -1.90 -11.66 26.44
CA ARG A 237 -1.27 -12.91 26.03
C ARG A 237 -0.86 -13.76 27.24
N PRO A 238 -0.57 -15.06 27.05
CA PRO A 238 -0.07 -15.92 28.14
C PRO A 238 1.18 -15.36 28.83
N ASP A 239 2.07 -14.69 28.09
CA ASP A 239 3.29 -14.07 28.61
C ASP A 239 3.06 -12.76 29.39
N GLY A 240 1.80 -12.33 29.56
CA GLY A 240 1.42 -11.11 30.25
C GLY A 240 1.50 -9.84 29.40
N THR A 241 1.96 -9.90 28.15
CA THR A 241 1.94 -8.75 27.23
C THR A 241 0.52 -8.40 26.81
N ILE A 242 0.28 -7.12 26.49
CA ILE A 242 -1.04 -6.69 26.02
C ILE A 242 -1.25 -7.10 24.56
N ALA A 243 -2.36 -7.77 24.27
CA ALA A 243 -2.78 -8.13 22.91
C ALA A 243 -3.69 -7.08 22.30
N SER A 244 -4.71 -6.63 23.04
CA SER A 244 -5.61 -5.57 22.60
C SER A 244 -6.23 -4.82 23.77
N PHE A 245 -6.71 -3.61 23.47
CA PHE A 245 -7.47 -2.74 24.36
C PHE A 245 -8.71 -2.24 23.64
N SER A 246 -9.83 -2.10 24.35
CA SER A 246 -11.00 -1.39 23.82
C SER A 246 -11.77 -0.66 24.92
N ALA A 247 -12.29 0.51 24.58
CA ALA A 247 -13.19 1.31 25.42
C ALA A 247 -13.91 2.37 24.58
N ARG A 248 -15.21 2.61 24.84
CA ARG A 248 -15.98 3.74 24.28
C ARG A 248 -15.85 3.91 22.75
N GLY A 249 -15.97 2.82 21.99
CA GLY A 249 -15.87 2.84 20.53
C GLY A 249 -14.46 3.11 19.99
N ARG A 250 -13.43 2.96 20.83
CA ARG A 250 -12.02 2.95 20.44
C ARG A 250 -11.43 1.57 20.72
N SER A 251 -10.57 1.11 19.83
CA SER A 251 -9.83 -0.14 19.99
C SER A 251 -8.39 0.03 19.53
N ALA A 252 -7.50 -0.75 20.12
CA ALA A 252 -6.13 -0.89 19.66
C ALA A 252 -5.68 -2.34 19.80
N GLU A 253 -4.88 -2.78 18.85
CA GLU A 253 -4.16 -4.05 18.89
C GLU A 253 -2.67 -3.77 18.96
N PHE A 254 -1.96 -4.64 19.68
CA PHE A 254 -0.55 -4.45 19.99
C PHE A 254 0.27 -5.63 19.51
N ARG A 255 1.50 -5.36 19.06
CA ARG A 255 2.52 -6.39 18.90
C ARG A 255 2.98 -6.92 20.26
N PRO A 256 3.63 -8.10 20.33
CA PRO A 256 4.22 -8.60 21.58
C PRO A 256 5.17 -7.61 22.25
N ASN A 257 5.91 -6.80 21.48
CA ASN A 257 6.79 -5.74 22.00
C ASN A 257 6.04 -4.50 22.58
N GLY A 258 4.71 -4.48 22.50
CA GLY A 258 3.88 -3.40 23.03
C GLY A 258 3.70 -2.20 22.10
N ARG A 259 4.23 -2.23 20.87
CA ARG A 259 3.89 -1.21 19.86
C ARG A 259 2.47 -1.41 19.35
N ILE A 260 1.76 -0.32 19.07
CA ILE A 260 0.44 -0.37 18.40
C ILE A 260 0.64 -0.98 17.01
N ARG A 261 -0.13 -2.02 16.69
CA ARG A 261 -0.27 -2.57 15.34
C ARG A 261 -1.45 -1.95 14.61
N HIS A 262 -2.56 -1.79 15.33
CA HIS A 262 -3.81 -1.28 14.81
C HIS A 262 -4.45 -0.35 15.83
N LEU A 263 -5.02 0.76 15.38
CA LEU A 263 -5.87 1.63 16.17
C LEU A 263 -7.11 1.96 15.35
N GLU A 264 -8.27 1.88 15.98
CA GLU A 264 -9.54 2.27 15.38
C GLU A 264 -10.33 3.16 16.34
N THR A 265 -10.90 4.21 15.78
CA THR A 265 -11.86 5.11 16.43
C THR A 265 -13.07 5.30 15.50
N GLY A 266 -14.01 6.18 15.86
CA GLY A 266 -15.22 6.40 15.05
C GLY A 266 -14.97 6.83 13.61
N ASN A 267 -13.86 7.53 13.32
CA ASN A 267 -13.55 8.01 11.96
C ASN A 267 -12.09 7.84 11.54
N LEU A 268 -11.21 7.38 12.42
CA LEU A 268 -9.77 7.25 12.19
C LEU A 268 -9.36 5.79 12.37
N ARG A 269 -8.58 5.28 11.42
CA ARG A 269 -7.90 3.98 11.49
C ARG A 269 -6.41 4.16 11.24
N ILE A 270 -5.58 3.53 12.06
CA ILE A 270 -4.13 3.46 11.88
C ILE A 270 -3.77 1.97 11.81
N ASN A 271 -3.10 1.58 10.73
CA ASN A 271 -2.50 0.25 10.57
C ASN A 271 -0.98 0.41 10.50
N ARG A 272 -0.25 -0.49 11.15
CA ARG A 272 1.20 -0.55 11.06
C ARG A 272 1.65 -1.91 10.53
N GLY A 273 2.40 -1.92 9.43
CA GLY A 273 3.00 -3.12 8.86
C GLY A 273 4.12 -3.68 9.73
N ALA A 274 4.64 -4.86 9.37
CA ALA A 274 5.74 -5.50 10.09
C ALA A 274 6.98 -4.61 10.09
N HIS A 275 7.29 -3.97 8.96
CA HIS A 275 8.46 -3.13 8.76
C HIS A 275 8.25 -1.65 9.16
N ASP A 276 7.42 -1.41 10.17
CA ASP A 276 7.07 -0.08 10.69
C ASP A 276 6.37 0.85 9.67
N GLU A 277 5.89 0.34 8.53
CA GLU A 277 5.05 1.11 7.62
C GLU A 277 3.79 1.59 8.34
N ARG A 278 3.39 2.85 8.16
CA ARG A 278 2.20 3.41 8.82
C ARG A 278 1.19 3.86 7.78
N ARG A 279 -0.02 3.32 7.86
CA ARG A 279 -1.15 3.74 7.04
C ARG A 279 -2.25 4.33 7.90
N ILE A 280 -2.66 5.55 7.59
CA ILE A 280 -3.69 6.29 8.34
C ILE A 280 -4.87 6.54 7.41
N VAL A 281 -6.07 6.18 7.84
CA VAL A 281 -7.32 6.39 7.09
C VAL A 281 -8.27 7.21 7.95
N THR A 282 -8.69 8.36 7.44
CA THR A 282 -9.71 9.19 8.08
C THR A 282 -10.92 9.33 7.16
N VAL A 283 -12.09 8.90 7.65
CA VAL A 283 -13.37 9.23 7.01
C VAL A 283 -13.78 10.62 7.50
N ARG A 284 -13.92 11.55 6.57
CA ARG A 284 -14.23 12.94 6.86
C ARG A 284 -15.76 13.16 6.95
N PRO A 285 -16.23 14.25 7.57
CA PRO A 285 -17.65 14.57 7.63
C PRO A 285 -18.32 14.72 6.26
N ASP A 286 -17.58 15.14 5.23
CA ASP A 286 -18.03 15.22 3.83
C ASP A 286 -18.02 13.85 3.11
N ARG A 287 -17.83 12.76 3.85
CA ARG A 287 -17.67 11.37 3.36
C ARG A 287 -16.45 11.15 2.46
N ALA A 288 -15.57 12.14 2.33
CA ALA A 288 -14.28 11.95 1.69
C ALA A 288 -13.39 11.06 2.57
N VAL A 289 -12.52 10.28 1.95
CA VAL A 289 -11.57 9.42 2.67
C VAL A 289 -10.17 9.96 2.45
N LEU A 290 -9.50 10.37 3.52
CA LEU A 290 -8.11 10.81 3.49
C LEU A 290 -7.22 9.64 3.92
N VAL A 291 -6.26 9.27 3.08
CA VAL A 291 -5.35 8.15 3.32
C VAL A 291 -3.92 8.65 3.32
N SER A 292 -3.22 8.58 4.45
CA SER A 292 -1.77 8.73 4.52
C SER A 292 -1.11 7.36 4.39
N THR A 293 -0.07 7.26 3.56
CA THR A 293 0.76 6.06 3.41
C THR A 293 2.17 6.24 3.97
N GLY A 294 2.52 7.45 4.38
CA GLY A 294 3.85 7.79 4.87
C GLY A 294 4.06 9.29 4.93
N PRO A 295 5.26 9.76 5.34
CA PRO A 295 5.55 11.17 5.49
C PRO A 295 5.29 11.95 4.20
N HIS A 296 4.32 12.87 4.24
CA HIS A 296 3.93 13.71 3.09
C HIS A 296 3.44 12.94 1.85
N ARG A 297 2.96 11.70 2.04
CA ARG A 297 2.49 10.82 0.96
C ARG A 297 1.12 10.25 1.31
N GLY A 298 0.28 10.15 0.30
CA GLY A 298 -1.10 9.72 0.50
C GLY A 298 -2.03 10.22 -0.58
N TYR A 299 -3.33 10.15 -0.32
CA TYR A 299 -4.34 10.66 -1.22
C TYR A 299 -5.63 11.06 -0.51
N LEU A 300 -6.40 11.89 -1.19
CA LEU A 300 -7.78 12.22 -0.83
C LEU A 300 -8.72 11.59 -1.86
N GLU A 301 -9.62 10.74 -1.38
CA GLU A 301 -10.64 10.06 -2.16
C GLU A 301 -11.99 10.76 -2.03
N ARG A 302 -12.65 10.99 -3.17
CA ARG A 302 -14.04 11.48 -3.22
C ARG A 302 -14.85 10.83 -4.30
N ARG A 303 -16.15 10.69 -4.02
CA ARG A 303 -17.14 10.45 -5.07
C ARG A 303 -17.43 11.74 -5.83
N VAL A 304 -17.48 11.65 -7.15
CA VAL A 304 -17.78 12.76 -8.06
C VAL A 304 -18.88 12.28 -9.01
N ALA A 305 -19.97 13.04 -9.09
CA ALA A 305 -20.99 12.82 -10.11
C ALA A 305 -20.57 13.55 -11.39
N TYR A 306 -20.49 12.82 -12.49
CA TYR A 306 -20.08 13.36 -13.79
C TYR A 306 -20.91 12.73 -14.90
N HIS A 307 -21.63 13.54 -15.68
CA HIS A 307 -22.56 13.07 -16.74
C HIS A 307 -23.46 11.89 -16.32
N ASN A 308 -24.10 11.99 -15.15
CA ASN A 308 -24.96 10.96 -14.55
C ASN A 308 -24.26 9.64 -14.16
N VAL A 309 -22.93 9.59 -14.23
CA VAL A 309 -22.12 8.48 -13.71
C VAL A 309 -21.49 8.89 -12.39
N THR A 310 -21.50 7.98 -11.40
CA THR A 310 -20.75 8.18 -10.17
C THR A 310 -19.35 7.61 -10.35
N LEU A 311 -18.34 8.47 -10.26
CA LEU A 311 -16.94 8.11 -10.27
C LEU A 311 -16.32 8.34 -8.89
N VAL A 312 -15.20 7.69 -8.63
CA VAL A 312 -14.35 7.93 -7.47
C VAL A 312 -13.05 8.55 -7.97
N ARG A 313 -12.71 9.73 -7.45
CA ARG A 313 -11.48 10.44 -7.75
C ARG A 313 -10.55 10.36 -6.55
N ARG A 314 -9.32 9.92 -6.75
CA ARG A 314 -8.24 9.98 -5.75
C ARG A 314 -7.18 10.97 -6.20
N THR A 315 -6.96 12.01 -5.39
CA THR A 315 -5.91 13.01 -5.60
C THR A 315 -4.72 12.64 -4.73
N TYR A 316 -3.67 12.10 -5.34
CA TYR A 316 -2.46 11.65 -4.67
C TYR A 316 -1.48 12.78 -4.45
N VAL A 317 -0.68 12.67 -3.39
CA VAL A 317 0.51 13.47 -3.13
C VAL A 317 1.70 12.53 -3.10
N VAL A 318 2.67 12.76 -3.99
CA VAL A 318 3.96 12.04 -4.02
C VAL A 318 5.05 13.06 -4.32
N ASN A 319 6.13 13.06 -3.52
CA ASN A 319 7.23 14.02 -3.66
C ASN A 319 6.72 15.48 -3.74
N GLN A 320 5.74 15.84 -2.89
CA GLN A 320 5.09 17.15 -2.84
C GLN A 320 4.31 17.55 -4.11
N THR A 321 4.25 16.70 -5.13
CA THR A 321 3.47 16.91 -6.36
C THR A 321 2.16 16.15 -6.27
N THR A 322 1.11 16.70 -6.90
CA THR A 322 -0.19 16.02 -6.97
C THR A 322 -0.45 15.42 -8.34
N TYR A 323 -1.12 14.27 -8.35
CA TYR A 323 -1.72 13.68 -9.55
C TYR A 323 -3.03 13.00 -9.20
N THR A 324 -3.87 12.74 -10.19
CA THR A 324 -5.21 12.17 -9.97
C THR A 324 -5.33 10.81 -10.64
N GLN A 325 -5.98 9.87 -9.95
CA GLN A 325 -6.50 8.64 -10.54
C GLN A 325 -8.01 8.58 -10.35
N VAL A 326 -8.67 7.88 -11.26
CA VAL A 326 -10.13 7.79 -11.33
C VAL A 326 -10.51 6.31 -11.30
N TYR A 327 -11.60 6.02 -10.60
CA TYR A 327 -12.12 4.68 -10.41
C TYR A 327 -13.63 4.68 -10.62
N THR A 328 -14.16 3.57 -11.08
CA THR A 328 -15.60 3.35 -11.20
C THR A 328 -16.04 2.40 -10.08
N PRO A 329 -17.00 2.78 -9.22
CA PRO A 329 -17.55 1.85 -8.24
C PRO A 329 -18.36 0.76 -8.97
N ARG A 330 -18.16 -0.50 -8.59
CA ARG A 330 -18.94 -1.65 -9.05
C ARG A 330 -19.32 -2.51 -7.87
N TYR A 331 -20.48 -3.15 -7.92
CA TYR A 331 -20.90 -4.09 -6.88
C TYR A 331 -20.65 -5.52 -7.33
N TYR A 332 -20.12 -6.33 -6.43
CA TYR A 332 -19.99 -7.78 -6.58
C TYR A 332 -20.47 -8.45 -5.30
N ASN A 333 -21.53 -9.27 -5.39
CA ASN A 333 -22.16 -9.94 -4.25
C ASN A 333 -22.40 -9.02 -3.03
N GLY A 334 -22.86 -7.79 -3.28
CA GLY A 334 -23.13 -6.80 -2.23
C GLY A 334 -21.90 -6.01 -1.73
N VAL A 335 -20.69 -6.36 -2.16
CA VAL A 335 -19.46 -5.62 -1.87
C VAL A 335 -19.20 -4.59 -2.97
N GLU A 336 -19.06 -3.32 -2.62
CA GLU A 336 -18.64 -2.28 -3.57
C GLU A 336 -17.12 -2.30 -3.72
N ILE A 337 -16.64 -2.55 -4.93
CA ILE A 337 -15.23 -2.50 -5.33
C ILE A 337 -14.98 -1.30 -6.24
N GLN A 338 -13.81 -0.67 -6.12
CA GLN A 338 -13.41 0.45 -6.96
C GLN A 338 -12.53 -0.05 -8.10
N VAL A 339 -12.98 0.06 -9.35
CA VAL A 339 -12.21 -0.43 -10.51
C VAL A 339 -11.48 0.74 -11.17
N PHE A 340 -10.15 0.64 -11.30
CA PHE A 340 -9.35 1.67 -11.98
C PHE A 340 -9.87 1.95 -13.40
N LEU A 341 -10.05 3.23 -13.70
CA LEU A 341 -10.44 3.78 -14.99
C LEU A 341 -9.27 4.61 -15.54
N PRO A 342 -8.53 4.11 -16.54
CA PRO A 342 -7.39 4.84 -17.11
C PRO A 342 -7.85 6.11 -17.80
N ARG A 343 -7.02 7.16 -17.81
CA ARG A 343 -7.34 8.45 -18.46
C ARG A 343 -7.47 8.34 -19.98
N ALA A 344 -6.80 7.38 -20.59
CA ALA A 344 -6.87 7.10 -22.02
C ALA A 344 -6.55 5.64 -22.30
N TYR A 345 -7.00 5.13 -23.44
CA TYR A 345 -6.65 3.81 -23.94
C TYR A 345 -5.69 3.95 -25.13
N TYR A 346 -4.61 3.18 -25.12
CA TYR A 346 -3.70 3.12 -26.27
C TYR A 346 -4.36 2.38 -27.45
N PRO A 347 -3.87 2.55 -28.69
CA PRO A 347 -4.33 1.74 -29.81
C PRO A 347 -4.21 0.23 -29.51
N PRO A 348 -5.17 -0.62 -29.91
CA PRO A 348 -5.09 -2.08 -29.68
C PRO A 348 -3.79 -2.74 -30.17
N ALA A 349 -3.17 -2.20 -31.23
CA ALA A 349 -1.88 -2.67 -31.75
C ALA A 349 -0.71 -2.42 -30.76
N TYR A 350 -0.77 -1.35 -29.95
CA TYR A 350 0.24 -1.05 -28.94
C TYR A 350 0.24 -2.07 -27.81
N TYR A 351 -0.94 -2.42 -27.32
CA TYR A 351 -1.08 -3.51 -26.37
C TYR A 351 -0.62 -4.85 -26.96
N GLY A 352 -0.91 -5.10 -28.25
CA GLY A 352 -0.40 -6.27 -28.97
C GLY A 352 1.14 -6.35 -28.94
N TRP A 353 1.82 -5.28 -29.35
CA TRP A 353 3.28 -5.18 -29.28
C TRP A 353 3.82 -5.37 -27.85
N ALA A 354 3.10 -4.89 -26.84
CA ALA A 354 3.54 -5.02 -25.46
C ALA A 354 3.44 -6.47 -24.93
N VAL A 355 2.46 -7.23 -25.41
CA VAL A 355 2.23 -8.64 -25.06
C VAL A 355 3.16 -9.56 -25.84
N ASP A 356 3.32 -9.33 -27.13
CA ASP A 356 4.04 -10.21 -28.04
C ASP A 356 5.56 -10.22 -27.75
N PRO A 357 6.23 -11.39 -27.88
CA PRO A 357 7.69 -11.43 -27.81
C PRO A 357 8.31 -10.57 -28.90
N TRP A 358 9.34 -9.82 -28.54
CA TRP A 358 10.16 -9.09 -29.50
C TRP A 358 11.00 -10.07 -30.32
N GLY A 359 11.31 -9.69 -31.56
CA GLY A 359 12.10 -10.52 -32.47
C GLY A 359 13.47 -10.92 -31.92
N ARG A 360 14.02 -10.15 -30.98
CA ARG A 360 15.20 -10.50 -30.18
C ARG A 360 15.04 -10.00 -28.75
N PRO A 361 15.40 -10.79 -27.72
CA PRO A 361 15.51 -10.28 -26.36
C PRO A 361 16.57 -9.19 -26.25
N VAL A 362 16.29 -8.15 -25.47
CA VAL A 362 17.11 -6.95 -25.38
C VAL A 362 17.70 -6.80 -23.98
N ARG A 363 18.97 -6.42 -23.91
CA ARG A 363 19.60 -6.03 -22.64
C ARG A 363 19.17 -4.61 -22.28
N TYR A 364 18.70 -4.45 -21.04
CA TYR A 364 18.34 -3.14 -20.50
C TYR A 364 18.94 -2.99 -19.11
N SER A 365 19.47 -1.81 -18.83
CA SER A 365 20.08 -1.47 -17.55
C SER A 365 19.28 -0.35 -16.91
N TRP A 366 18.84 -0.57 -15.68
CA TRP A 366 18.08 0.39 -14.92
C TRP A 366 18.97 1.48 -14.31
N GLY A 367 18.56 2.74 -14.41
CA GLY A 367 19.32 3.88 -13.84
C GLY A 367 19.31 3.92 -12.31
N TRP A 368 18.33 3.30 -11.67
CA TRP A 368 18.11 3.33 -10.21
C TRP A 368 18.92 2.30 -9.42
N VAL A 369 19.82 1.54 -10.05
CA VAL A 369 20.62 0.50 -9.36
C VAL A 369 21.54 1.04 -8.26
N ARG A 370 21.70 2.36 -8.16
CA ARG A 370 22.45 3.05 -7.10
C ARG A 370 21.56 3.70 -6.05
N ASP A 371 20.24 3.63 -6.22
CA ASP A 371 19.32 4.24 -5.29
C ASP A 371 19.26 3.45 -3.96
N PRO A 372 19.09 4.12 -2.82
CA PRO A 372 19.06 3.46 -1.51
C PRO A 372 18.01 2.35 -1.38
N TRP A 373 16.83 2.55 -1.99
CA TRP A 373 15.75 1.56 -1.96
C TRP A 373 16.17 0.24 -2.61
N TYR A 374 16.95 0.29 -3.70
CA TYR A 374 17.39 -0.93 -4.39
C TYR A 374 18.42 -1.69 -3.56
N GLY A 375 19.32 -0.99 -2.87
CA GLY A 375 20.22 -1.61 -1.89
C GLY A 375 19.45 -2.35 -0.78
N TYR A 376 18.39 -1.72 -0.26
CA TYR A 376 17.53 -2.29 0.79
C TYR A 376 16.76 -3.54 0.33
N TYR A 377 16.37 -3.62 -0.95
CA TYR A 377 15.64 -4.77 -1.51
C TYR A 377 16.51 -5.72 -2.36
N GLY A 378 17.83 -5.52 -2.48
CA GLY A 378 18.68 -6.24 -3.44
C GLY A 378 18.84 -7.74 -3.21
N GLY A 379 18.55 -8.22 -2.00
CA GLY A 379 18.42 -9.65 -1.68
C GLY A 379 17.05 -10.23 -2.04
N TYR A 380 16.00 -9.41 -1.98
CA TYR A 380 14.61 -9.78 -2.19
C TYR A 380 14.18 -9.70 -3.67
N TYR A 381 14.63 -8.67 -4.38
CA TYR A 381 14.26 -8.35 -5.75
C TYR A 381 15.50 -8.04 -6.59
N ARG A 382 15.55 -8.60 -7.80
CA ARG A 382 16.57 -8.31 -8.81
C ARG A 382 15.92 -8.19 -10.17
N PRO A 383 16.11 -7.10 -10.94
CA PRO A 383 15.55 -6.99 -12.29
C PRO A 383 16.17 -8.01 -13.24
N ALA A 384 15.46 -8.38 -14.30
CA ALA A 384 16.05 -9.14 -15.39
C ALA A 384 17.13 -8.30 -16.09
N THR A 385 18.15 -8.98 -16.63
CA THR A 385 19.21 -8.34 -17.43
C THR A 385 18.92 -8.35 -18.93
N VAL A 386 17.94 -9.16 -19.34
CA VAL A 386 17.50 -9.35 -20.72
C VAL A 386 15.98 -9.48 -20.73
N TYR A 387 15.31 -8.74 -21.60
CA TYR A 387 13.87 -8.67 -21.72
C TYR A 387 13.41 -9.21 -23.08
N PRO A 388 12.59 -10.27 -23.12
CA PRO A 388 12.06 -10.82 -24.37
C PRO A 388 10.80 -10.09 -24.88
N SER A 389 10.18 -9.24 -24.07
CA SER A 389 8.92 -8.54 -24.38
C SER A 389 8.77 -7.29 -23.52
N ALA A 390 7.84 -6.40 -23.89
CA ALA A 390 7.51 -5.25 -23.05
C ALA A 390 6.84 -5.68 -21.74
N SER A 391 6.00 -6.73 -21.75
CA SER A 391 5.38 -7.29 -20.54
C SER A 391 6.41 -7.75 -19.50
N ALA A 392 7.54 -8.33 -19.94
CA ALA A 392 8.64 -8.68 -19.05
C ALA A 392 9.32 -7.43 -18.45
N TRP A 393 9.49 -6.39 -19.26
CA TRP A 393 10.06 -5.11 -18.80
C TRP A 393 9.12 -4.39 -17.83
N LEU A 394 7.83 -4.31 -18.15
CA LEU A 394 6.77 -3.74 -17.32
C LEU A 394 6.65 -4.46 -15.97
N THR A 395 6.93 -5.77 -15.92
CA THR A 395 6.95 -6.52 -14.65
C THR A 395 8.01 -5.98 -13.69
N ASP A 396 9.24 -5.77 -14.17
CA ASP A 396 10.31 -5.21 -13.36
C ASP A 396 10.07 -3.72 -13.07
N TYR A 397 9.45 -2.97 -13.99
CA TYR A 397 8.98 -1.61 -13.73
C TYR A 397 7.98 -1.55 -12.57
N ILE A 398 6.94 -2.39 -12.60
CA ILE A 398 5.88 -2.45 -11.57
C ILE A 398 6.47 -2.83 -10.21
N LEU A 399 7.33 -3.85 -10.17
CA LEU A 399 7.99 -4.29 -8.93
C LEU A 399 8.91 -3.20 -8.38
N ALA A 400 9.75 -2.59 -9.23
CA ALA A 400 10.62 -1.50 -8.83
C ALA A 400 9.83 -0.30 -8.27
N GLU A 401 8.77 0.13 -8.95
CA GLU A 401 7.92 1.23 -8.49
C GLU A 401 7.15 0.90 -7.20
N THR A 402 6.77 -0.36 -7.00
CA THR A 402 6.12 -0.82 -5.76
C THR A 402 7.09 -0.74 -4.58
N LEU A 403 8.26 -1.35 -4.72
CA LEU A 403 9.29 -1.41 -3.68
C LEU A 403 9.87 -0.02 -3.39
N ARG A 404 10.11 0.78 -4.43
CA ARG A 404 10.56 2.17 -4.29
C ARG A 404 9.54 3.00 -3.51
N SER A 405 8.24 2.89 -3.81
CA SER A 405 7.22 3.59 -3.04
C SER A 405 7.24 3.16 -1.58
N ALA A 406 7.23 1.84 -1.32
CA ALA A 406 7.24 1.29 0.03
C ALA A 406 8.42 1.80 0.86
N TYR A 407 9.61 1.85 0.25
CA TYR A 407 10.81 2.37 0.90
C TYR A 407 10.69 3.84 1.34
N TYR A 408 10.02 4.68 0.55
CA TYR A 408 9.82 6.08 0.91
C TYR A 408 8.60 6.31 1.79
N ASP A 409 7.61 5.41 1.74
CA ASP A 409 6.45 5.39 2.62
C ASP A 409 6.89 5.11 4.08
N GLN A 410 7.92 4.28 4.30
CA GLN A 410 8.60 4.11 5.60
C GLN A 410 9.59 5.24 5.97
N GLY A 411 9.59 6.37 5.23
CA GLY A 411 10.47 7.51 5.52
C GLY A 411 11.90 7.41 4.96
N GLY A 412 12.17 6.44 4.09
CA GLY A 412 13.49 6.29 3.44
C GLY A 412 14.57 5.75 4.38
N GLN A 413 14.19 5.02 5.42
CA GLN A 413 15.10 4.40 6.37
C GLN A 413 14.76 2.91 6.54
N PRO A 414 15.75 2.02 6.69
CA PRO A 414 15.49 0.63 7.06
C PRO A 414 14.93 0.54 8.49
N PRO A 415 14.13 -0.50 8.81
CA PRO A 415 13.62 -0.73 10.16
C PRO A 415 14.74 -0.76 11.21
N VAL A 416 14.44 -0.26 12.40
CA VAL A 416 15.45 0.07 13.42
C VAL A 416 15.91 -1.14 14.25
N ASP A 417 15.33 -2.34 14.06
CA ASP A 417 15.63 -3.51 14.90
C ASP A 417 15.71 -4.83 14.11
N PRO A 418 16.92 -5.27 13.70
CA PRO A 418 17.14 -6.54 13.01
C PRO A 418 16.88 -7.78 13.89
N ASP A 419 17.06 -7.67 15.20
CA ASP A 419 16.92 -8.79 16.15
C ASP A 419 15.45 -9.18 16.35
N PHE A 420 14.51 -8.31 15.95
CA PHE A 420 13.08 -8.51 16.08
C PHE A 420 12.54 -9.74 15.34
N TYR A 421 13.20 -10.15 14.26
CA TYR A 421 12.74 -11.26 13.42
C TYR A 421 13.48 -12.59 13.64
N GLY A 422 14.47 -12.63 14.54
CA GLY A 422 15.21 -13.87 14.86
C GLY A 422 15.89 -14.50 13.64
N ASN A 423 15.73 -15.82 13.46
CA ASN A 423 16.31 -16.58 12.33
C ASN A 423 15.44 -16.56 11.07
N ASP A 424 14.50 -15.63 11.00
CA ASP A 424 13.60 -15.52 9.85
C ASP A 424 14.35 -14.93 8.65
N GLU A 425 13.99 -15.32 7.42
CA GLU A 425 14.68 -14.89 6.20
C GLU A 425 13.69 -14.43 5.12
N ASP A 426 14.13 -13.47 4.28
CA ASP A 426 13.41 -13.10 3.06
C ASP A 426 13.23 -14.34 2.17
N TYR A 427 12.02 -14.54 1.63
CA TYR A 427 11.80 -15.47 0.52
C TYR A 427 11.67 -14.65 -0.77
N PRO A 428 12.74 -14.54 -1.58
CA PRO A 428 12.83 -13.55 -2.63
C PRO A 428 11.85 -13.81 -3.77
N ILE A 429 11.62 -12.78 -4.58
CA ILE A 429 10.91 -12.89 -5.86
C ILE A 429 11.79 -13.70 -6.82
N THR A 430 11.62 -15.02 -6.78
CA THR A 430 12.40 -15.95 -7.60
C THR A 430 12.10 -15.78 -9.10
N PRO A 431 12.96 -16.26 -10.01
CA PRO A 431 12.68 -16.25 -11.45
C PRO A 431 11.34 -16.94 -11.80
N ALA A 432 10.95 -17.98 -11.06
CA ALA A 432 9.67 -18.65 -11.26
C ALA A 432 8.47 -17.76 -10.87
N VAL A 433 8.56 -17.07 -9.72
CA VAL A 433 7.55 -16.09 -9.28
C VAL A 433 7.47 -14.93 -10.26
N LYS A 434 8.62 -14.41 -10.70
CA LYS A 434 8.67 -13.38 -11.72
C LYS A 434 8.03 -13.84 -13.03
N GLY A 435 8.29 -15.07 -13.48
CA GLY A 435 7.64 -15.63 -14.66
C GLY A 435 6.11 -15.67 -14.57
N MET A 436 5.55 -15.89 -13.37
CA MET A 436 4.10 -15.78 -13.13
C MET A 436 3.62 -14.33 -13.25
N LEU A 437 4.37 -13.38 -12.67
CA LEU A 437 4.05 -11.95 -12.78
C LEU A 437 4.09 -11.44 -14.24
N VAL A 438 5.08 -11.90 -15.04
CA VAL A 438 5.13 -11.56 -16.48
C VAL A 438 3.87 -12.01 -17.20
N ARG A 439 3.37 -13.21 -16.91
CA ARG A 439 2.12 -13.71 -17.49
C ARG A 439 0.91 -12.91 -17.01
N GLU A 440 0.87 -12.49 -15.74
CA GLU A 440 -0.20 -11.63 -15.24
C GLU A 440 -0.20 -10.25 -15.89
N VAL A 441 0.96 -9.61 -16.05
CA VAL A 441 1.08 -8.35 -16.79
C VAL A 441 0.60 -8.51 -18.23
N ALA A 442 1.04 -9.57 -18.93
CA ALA A 442 0.59 -9.85 -20.29
C ALA A 442 -0.93 -10.07 -20.37
N ARG A 443 -1.52 -10.74 -19.37
CA ARG A 443 -2.96 -10.98 -19.28
C ARG A 443 -3.72 -9.65 -19.08
N GLN A 444 -3.28 -8.78 -18.18
CA GLN A 444 -3.90 -7.46 -17.99
C GLN A 444 -3.76 -6.58 -19.24
N LEU A 445 -2.61 -6.60 -19.93
CA LEU A 445 -2.45 -5.90 -21.21
C LEU A 445 -3.43 -6.41 -22.28
N ALA A 446 -3.68 -7.71 -22.34
CA ALA A 446 -4.68 -8.29 -23.24
C ALA A 446 -6.11 -7.84 -22.88
N GLU A 447 -6.42 -7.72 -21.59
CA GLU A 447 -7.70 -7.16 -21.12
C GLU A 447 -7.85 -5.69 -21.53
N GLU A 448 -6.79 -4.87 -21.41
CA GLU A 448 -6.81 -3.47 -21.88
C GLU A 448 -6.94 -3.37 -23.40
N ARG A 449 -6.35 -4.31 -24.16
CA ARG A 449 -6.51 -4.38 -25.61
C ARG A 449 -7.97 -4.54 -26.01
N GLU A 450 -8.70 -5.41 -25.31
CA GLU A 450 -10.14 -5.59 -25.55
C GLU A 450 -10.94 -4.37 -25.08
N ALA A 451 -10.63 -3.80 -23.90
CA ALA A 451 -11.25 -2.56 -23.45
C ALA A 451 -11.08 -1.42 -24.47
N ALA A 452 -9.89 -1.28 -25.06
CA ALA A 452 -9.60 -0.27 -26.09
C ALA A 452 -10.43 -0.47 -27.37
N ARG A 453 -10.78 -1.72 -27.74
CA ARG A 453 -11.63 -2.01 -28.91
C ARG A 453 -13.08 -1.59 -28.71
N TYR A 454 -13.58 -1.70 -27.48
CA TYR A 454 -14.97 -1.45 -27.14
C TYR A 454 -15.18 -0.15 -26.35
N GLY A 455 -14.24 0.80 -26.40
CA GLY A 455 -14.39 2.10 -25.72
C GLY A 455 -14.50 2.02 -24.19
N GLY A 456 -13.79 1.07 -23.57
CA GLY A 456 -13.78 0.83 -22.13
C GLY A 456 -14.85 -0.16 -21.63
N TYR A 457 -15.74 -0.63 -22.52
CA TYR A 457 -16.75 -1.64 -22.20
C TYR A 457 -16.17 -3.05 -22.41
N GLY A 458 -15.68 -3.71 -21.35
CA GLY A 458 -15.20 -5.09 -21.50
C GLY A 458 -14.07 -5.52 -20.57
N ALA A 459 -13.50 -4.61 -19.76
CA ALA A 459 -12.62 -5.02 -18.68
C ALA A 459 -13.45 -5.82 -17.68
N SER A 460 -13.32 -7.13 -17.75
CA SER A 460 -13.85 -8.01 -16.75
C SER A 460 -13.25 -7.55 -15.40
N GLY A 461 -14.07 -7.32 -14.36
CA GLY A 461 -13.60 -6.81 -13.05
C GLY A 461 -13.15 -7.90 -12.06
N LEU A 462 -12.04 -7.73 -11.35
CA LEU A 462 -11.38 -8.68 -10.43
C LEU A 462 -12.13 -9.99 -10.00
N PRO A 463 -13.38 -10.00 -9.50
CA PRO A 463 -14.08 -11.25 -9.18
C PRO A 463 -14.06 -12.40 -10.20
N TRP A 464 -14.13 -12.14 -11.51
CA TRP A 464 -13.98 -13.23 -12.51
C TRP A 464 -12.51 -13.67 -12.60
N ALA A 465 -11.56 -12.74 -12.42
CA ALA A 465 -10.14 -13.03 -12.44
C ALA A 465 -9.81 -14.00 -11.29
N LEU A 466 -10.42 -13.81 -10.13
CA LEU A 466 -10.29 -14.71 -8.97
C LEU A 466 -10.86 -16.12 -9.17
N ARG A 467 -11.48 -16.43 -10.32
CA ARG A 467 -11.83 -17.81 -10.70
C ARG A 467 -10.67 -18.56 -11.35
N ASP A 468 -9.68 -17.83 -11.87
CA ASP A 468 -8.46 -18.39 -12.44
C ASP A 468 -7.43 -18.60 -11.31
N PRO A 469 -7.11 -19.85 -10.94
CA PRO A 469 -6.13 -20.14 -9.89
C PRO A 469 -4.70 -19.72 -10.29
N ASP A 470 -4.45 -19.37 -11.54
CA ASP A 470 -3.18 -18.82 -12.00
C ASP A 470 -3.09 -17.30 -11.91
N ARG A 471 -4.07 -16.63 -11.27
CA ARG A 471 -3.92 -15.22 -10.88
C ARG A 471 -2.92 -15.05 -9.75
N ILE A 472 -2.16 -13.98 -9.85
CA ILE A 472 -1.13 -13.61 -8.91
C ILE A 472 -1.22 -12.09 -8.65
N PHE A 473 -0.97 -11.69 -7.41
CA PHE A 473 -1.11 -10.31 -6.94
C PHE A 473 0.21 -9.86 -6.33
N VAL A 474 0.52 -8.59 -6.53
CA VAL A 474 1.60 -7.91 -5.80
C VAL A 474 0.93 -7.07 -4.71
N VAL A 475 1.29 -7.31 -3.46
CA VAL A 475 0.83 -6.51 -2.33
C VAL A 475 1.33 -5.08 -2.53
N SER A 476 0.40 -4.11 -2.54
CA SER A 476 0.72 -2.71 -2.84
C SER A 476 0.85 -1.83 -1.60
N THR A 477 0.21 -2.24 -0.50
CA THR A 477 0.21 -1.55 0.79
C THR A 477 0.20 -2.60 1.90
N PRO A 478 0.78 -2.29 3.08
CA PRO A 478 0.78 -3.22 4.21
C PRO A 478 -0.63 -3.65 4.60
N LEU A 479 -0.81 -4.95 4.84
CA LEU A 479 -2.09 -5.54 5.19
C LEU A 479 -1.90 -6.59 6.28
N ASP A 480 -2.78 -6.58 7.28
CA ASP A 480 -2.86 -7.65 8.26
C ASP A 480 -3.92 -8.66 7.84
N VAL A 481 -3.55 -9.94 7.80
CA VAL A 481 -4.39 -11.03 7.31
C VAL A 481 -4.34 -12.21 8.28
N ASN A 482 -5.37 -13.04 8.23
CA ASN A 482 -5.37 -14.31 8.93
C ASN A 482 -4.84 -15.41 8.02
N ASN A 483 -3.91 -16.21 8.52
CA ASN A 483 -3.43 -17.40 7.86
C ASN A 483 -4.32 -18.62 8.18
N ASP A 484 -4.04 -19.73 7.51
CA ASP A 484 -4.66 -21.04 7.67
C ASP A 484 -4.48 -21.66 9.08
N TYR A 485 -3.51 -21.17 9.85
CA TYR A 485 -3.33 -21.53 11.27
C TYR A 485 -4.21 -20.70 12.23
N GLY A 486 -4.98 -19.75 11.72
CA GLY A 486 -5.79 -18.83 12.52
C GLY A 486 -4.98 -17.74 13.22
N GLU A 487 -3.73 -17.53 12.79
CA GLU A 487 -2.83 -16.50 13.31
C GLU A 487 -2.87 -15.26 12.40
N THR A 488 -2.81 -14.08 13.00
CA THR A 488 -2.76 -12.82 12.26
C THR A 488 -1.33 -12.43 11.95
N CYS A 489 -0.93 -12.51 10.69
CA CYS A 489 0.37 -12.07 10.18
C CYS A 489 0.23 -10.81 9.31
N SER A 490 1.34 -10.16 8.98
CA SER A 490 1.36 -8.98 8.11
C SER A 490 1.86 -9.39 6.72
N LEU A 491 1.38 -8.69 5.70
CA LEU A 491 1.89 -8.70 4.34
C LEU A 491 2.43 -7.31 4.05
N SER A 492 3.59 -7.24 3.43
CA SER A 492 4.24 -5.96 3.11
C SER A 492 4.27 -5.70 1.61
N ALA A 493 4.46 -4.43 1.24
CA ALA A 493 4.45 -4.04 -0.16
C ALA A 493 5.59 -4.73 -0.93
N GLY A 494 5.22 -5.41 -2.03
CA GLY A 494 6.13 -6.24 -2.82
C GLY A 494 6.05 -7.74 -2.52
N ASP A 495 5.31 -8.17 -1.50
CA ASP A 495 4.93 -9.57 -1.34
C ASP A 495 4.10 -10.04 -2.53
N VAL A 496 4.24 -11.32 -2.88
CA VAL A 496 3.55 -11.90 -4.03
C VAL A 496 2.65 -13.03 -3.59
N LEU A 497 1.39 -12.98 -4.01
CA LEU A 497 0.34 -13.89 -3.60
C LEU A 497 -0.29 -14.56 -4.81
N LYS A 498 -0.47 -15.88 -4.79
CA LYS A 498 -1.17 -16.63 -5.85
C LYS A 498 -2.54 -17.07 -5.35
N VAL A 499 -3.57 -17.02 -6.19
CA VAL A 499 -4.90 -17.55 -5.85
C VAL A 499 -4.79 -19.04 -5.52
N SER A 500 -5.27 -19.45 -4.35
CA SER A 500 -5.24 -20.84 -3.88
C SER A 500 -6.47 -21.61 -4.31
N ALA A 501 -7.62 -20.94 -4.30
CA ALA A 501 -8.91 -21.50 -4.62
C ALA A 501 -9.79 -20.45 -5.31
N PRO A 502 -10.64 -20.84 -6.27
CA PRO A 502 -11.63 -19.94 -6.85
C PRO A 502 -12.52 -19.31 -5.79
N ILE A 503 -12.84 -18.03 -5.93
CA ILE A 503 -13.77 -17.35 -5.02
C ILE A 503 -15.16 -18.00 -5.06
N ASP A 504 -15.72 -18.27 -3.88
CA ASP A 504 -17.03 -18.90 -3.66
C ASP A 504 -18.18 -17.88 -3.48
N GLY A 505 -17.86 -16.59 -3.60
CA GLY A 505 -18.80 -15.49 -3.42
C GLY A 505 -18.84 -14.90 -2.01
N SER A 506 -18.01 -15.40 -1.07
CA SER A 506 -17.90 -14.94 0.33
C SER A 506 -17.41 -13.50 0.54
N GLY A 507 -17.03 -12.79 -0.52
CA GLY A 507 -16.42 -11.45 -0.42
C GLY A 507 -14.95 -11.49 0.04
N THR A 508 -14.40 -12.68 0.24
CA THR A 508 -13.00 -12.96 0.55
C THR A 508 -12.45 -13.99 -0.44
N ALA A 509 -11.13 -14.06 -0.61
CA ALA A 509 -10.48 -15.16 -1.34
C ALA A 509 -9.29 -15.70 -0.55
N GLU A 510 -8.98 -16.97 -0.78
CA GLU A 510 -7.79 -17.63 -0.26
C GLU A 510 -6.62 -17.49 -1.24
N LEU A 511 -5.49 -16.99 -0.74
CA LEU A 511 -4.27 -16.81 -1.52
C LEU A 511 -3.09 -17.45 -0.80
N ARG A 512 -2.16 -18.01 -1.57
CA ARG A 512 -0.92 -18.59 -1.08
C ARG A 512 0.21 -17.58 -1.20
N VAL A 513 0.99 -17.43 -0.15
CA VAL A 513 2.19 -16.58 -0.15
C VAL A 513 3.28 -17.23 -1.02
N MET A 514 3.74 -16.52 -2.04
CA MET A 514 4.74 -16.98 -3.02
C MET A 514 6.10 -16.33 -2.83
N SER A 515 6.13 -15.08 -2.38
CA SER A 515 7.32 -14.39 -1.90
C SER A 515 6.93 -13.48 -0.76
N ARG A 516 7.87 -13.27 0.16
CA ARG A 516 7.64 -12.48 1.37
C ARG A 516 8.92 -11.90 1.94
N ARG A 517 8.81 -10.76 2.62
CA ARG A 517 9.92 -10.20 3.40
C ARG A 517 9.97 -10.78 4.81
N ILE A 518 11.15 -10.75 5.42
CA ILE A 518 11.36 -11.20 6.79
C ILE A 518 10.32 -10.60 7.74
N GLY A 519 9.64 -11.42 8.55
CA GLY A 519 8.58 -11.00 9.46
C GLY A 519 7.17 -10.92 8.86
N ASP A 520 7.03 -11.01 7.54
CA ASP A 520 5.73 -11.17 6.91
C ASP A 520 5.22 -12.60 7.01
N CYS A 521 3.96 -12.79 6.63
CA CYS A 521 3.30 -14.09 6.53
C CYS A 521 4.21 -15.15 5.89
N ALA A 522 4.29 -16.32 6.54
CA ALA A 522 5.18 -17.39 6.12
C ALA A 522 4.94 -17.79 4.66
N VAL A 523 6.02 -18.04 3.92
CA VAL A 523 5.91 -18.52 2.54
C VAL A 523 5.13 -19.84 2.49
N HIS A 524 4.33 -20.02 1.44
CA HIS A 524 3.42 -21.15 1.22
C HIS A 524 2.25 -21.29 2.19
N SER A 525 2.14 -20.45 3.22
CA SER A 525 0.91 -20.35 4.00
C SER A 525 -0.24 -19.82 3.14
N THR A 526 -1.46 -20.25 3.46
CA THR A 526 -2.67 -19.72 2.85
C THR A 526 -3.22 -18.60 3.72
N VAL A 527 -3.51 -17.45 3.13
CA VAL A 527 -4.08 -16.27 3.79
C VAL A 527 -5.44 -15.95 3.19
N THR A 528 -6.34 -15.43 4.03
CA THR A 528 -7.66 -14.97 3.60
C THR A 528 -7.65 -13.46 3.41
N ILE A 529 -8.02 -12.97 2.23
CA ILE A 529 -7.97 -11.55 1.86
C ILE A 529 -9.35 -11.07 1.39
N GLY A 530 -9.76 -9.89 1.83
CA GLY A 530 -10.99 -9.24 1.39
C GLY A 530 -10.93 -8.78 -0.06
N LEU A 531 -12.09 -8.81 -0.74
CA LEU A 531 -12.19 -8.42 -2.15
C LEU A 531 -11.77 -6.96 -2.39
N ASN A 532 -12.00 -6.06 -1.44
CA ASN A 532 -11.57 -4.67 -1.53
C ASN A 532 -10.05 -4.52 -1.56
N ASP A 533 -9.32 -5.27 -0.73
CA ASP A 533 -7.87 -5.24 -0.70
C ASP A 533 -7.27 -5.85 -1.97
N LEU A 534 -7.83 -6.96 -2.45
CA LEU A 534 -7.43 -7.55 -3.73
C LEU A 534 -7.69 -6.61 -4.91
N GLN A 535 -8.79 -5.84 -4.86
CA GLN A 535 -9.07 -4.82 -5.88
C GLN A 535 -8.07 -3.67 -5.80
N GLU A 536 -7.67 -3.27 -4.60
CA GLU A 536 -6.62 -2.27 -4.43
C GLU A 536 -5.27 -2.75 -4.98
N MET A 537 -4.89 -4.01 -4.72
CA MET A 537 -3.67 -4.62 -5.30
C MET A 537 -3.72 -4.63 -6.83
N ASN A 538 -4.86 -5.07 -7.41
CA ASN A 538 -5.06 -5.08 -8.85
C ASN A 538 -5.02 -3.67 -9.46
N ASN A 539 -5.67 -2.70 -8.80
CA ASN A 539 -5.64 -1.30 -9.22
C ASN A 539 -4.22 -0.74 -9.21
N ALA A 540 -3.46 -0.99 -8.14
CA ALA A 540 -2.09 -0.52 -8.02
C ALA A 540 -1.19 -1.08 -9.13
N MET A 541 -1.37 -2.38 -9.46
CA MET A 541 -0.70 -3.01 -10.60
C MET A 541 -1.07 -2.33 -11.93
N ARG A 542 -2.36 -2.14 -12.21
CA ARG A 542 -2.83 -1.49 -13.44
C ARG A 542 -2.37 -0.04 -13.56
N VAL A 543 -2.41 0.74 -12.47
CA VAL A 543 -1.91 2.12 -12.45
C VAL A 543 -0.42 2.17 -12.82
N ARG A 544 0.40 1.30 -12.22
CA ARG A 544 1.84 1.22 -12.54
C ARG A 544 2.09 0.69 -13.95
N MET A 545 1.29 -0.26 -14.42
CA MET A 545 1.33 -0.76 -15.79
C MET A 545 1.11 0.38 -16.80
N TYR A 546 0.08 1.22 -16.59
CA TYR A 546 -0.18 2.38 -17.43
C TYR A 546 0.94 3.43 -17.37
N ALA A 547 1.52 3.67 -16.20
CA ALA A 547 2.68 4.56 -16.09
C ALA A 547 3.89 4.04 -16.87
N GLY A 548 4.14 2.72 -16.86
CA GLY A 548 5.19 2.10 -17.66
C GLY A 548 4.89 2.14 -19.16
N LEU A 549 3.63 1.92 -19.57
CA LEU A 549 3.21 2.07 -20.97
C LEU A 549 3.40 3.50 -21.49
N ASP A 550 3.15 4.50 -20.66
CA ASP A 550 3.41 5.92 -20.98
C ASP A 550 4.92 6.18 -21.18
N GLN A 551 5.79 5.56 -20.37
CA GLN A 551 7.24 5.66 -20.58
C GLN A 551 7.67 5.04 -21.92
N LEU A 552 7.14 3.87 -22.25
CA LEU A 552 7.46 3.17 -23.51
C LEU A 552 6.87 3.88 -24.75
N HIS A 553 5.83 4.69 -24.58
CA HIS A 553 5.20 5.43 -25.67
C HIS A 553 5.91 6.75 -26.00
N ARG A 554 6.77 7.24 -25.09
CA ARG A 554 7.50 8.49 -25.28
C ARG A 554 8.78 8.28 -26.10
N PRO A 555 9.10 9.20 -27.03
CA PRO A 555 10.40 9.21 -27.69
C PRO A 555 11.45 9.74 -26.71
N GLN A 556 12.18 8.85 -26.02
CA GLN A 556 13.23 9.25 -25.07
C GLN A 556 14.43 8.29 -25.06
N ASP A 557 15.63 8.87 -24.92
CA ASP A 557 16.92 8.17 -24.99
C ASP A 557 17.07 7.05 -23.94
N ASP A 558 16.47 7.21 -22.75
CA ASP A 558 16.56 6.25 -21.65
C ASP A 558 15.87 4.90 -21.94
N TYR A 559 14.95 4.87 -22.92
CA TYR A 559 14.27 3.67 -23.39
C TYR A 559 14.61 3.33 -24.84
N ALA A 560 15.47 4.12 -25.50
CA ALA A 560 15.84 3.92 -26.90
C ALA A 560 16.58 2.60 -27.18
N SER A 561 17.08 1.92 -26.13
CA SER A 561 17.65 0.58 -26.26
C SER A 561 16.58 -0.51 -26.42
N LEU A 562 15.33 -0.25 -26.03
CA LEU A 562 14.21 -1.17 -26.20
C LEU A 562 13.72 -1.14 -27.65
N PRO A 563 13.20 -2.27 -28.19
CA PRO A 563 12.63 -2.28 -29.53
C PRO A 563 11.46 -1.29 -29.60
N PRO A 564 11.40 -0.41 -30.61
CA PRO A 564 10.27 0.50 -30.76
C PRO A 564 9.00 -0.27 -31.10
N ALA A 565 7.85 0.24 -30.67
CA ALA A 565 6.58 -0.25 -31.18
C ALA A 565 6.40 0.12 -32.67
N PRO A 566 5.64 -0.66 -33.44
CA PRO A 566 5.25 -0.31 -34.80
C PRO A 566 4.65 1.10 -34.90
N VAL A 567 4.90 1.83 -35.99
CA VAL A 567 4.48 3.24 -36.13
C VAL A 567 2.96 3.39 -36.03
N ASP A 568 2.19 2.45 -36.57
CA ASP A 568 0.73 2.40 -36.47
C ASP A 568 0.24 2.18 -35.03
N ALA A 569 1.02 1.48 -34.21
CA ALA A 569 0.76 1.30 -32.78
C ALA A 569 1.07 2.55 -31.94
N MET A 570 1.84 3.52 -32.46
CA MET A 570 2.25 4.73 -31.74
C MET A 570 1.26 5.90 -31.87
N SER A 571 0.09 5.67 -32.45
CA SER A 571 -0.97 6.68 -32.55
C SER A 571 -1.38 7.22 -31.16
N ALA A 572 -1.90 8.45 -31.12
CA ALA A 572 -2.30 9.12 -29.89
C ALA A 572 -3.36 8.28 -29.12
N PRO A 573 -3.20 8.09 -27.79
CA PRO A 573 -4.19 7.41 -26.97
C PRO A 573 -5.57 8.08 -27.05
N GLN A 574 -6.63 7.27 -27.08
CA GLN A 574 -8.00 7.76 -27.08
C GLN A 574 -8.43 8.11 -25.65
N PRO A 575 -8.90 9.35 -25.37
CA PRO A 575 -9.30 9.74 -24.03
C PRO A 575 -10.51 8.95 -23.54
N SER A 576 -10.55 8.66 -22.24
CA SER A 576 -11.72 8.11 -21.55
C SER A 576 -12.48 9.20 -20.79
N GLU A 577 -13.61 8.83 -20.17
CA GLU A 577 -14.35 9.69 -19.24
C GLU A 577 -13.49 10.23 -18.08
N ALA A 578 -12.44 9.50 -17.69
CA ALA A 578 -11.52 9.96 -16.65
C ALA A 578 -10.69 11.18 -17.09
N ALA A 579 -10.45 11.37 -18.39
CA ALA A 579 -9.68 12.51 -18.89
C ALA A 579 -10.44 13.85 -18.80
N SER A 580 -11.77 13.81 -18.77
CA SER A 580 -12.61 15.01 -18.80
C SER A 580 -13.03 15.51 -17.42
N LEU A 581 -12.64 14.82 -16.35
CA LEU A 581 -12.84 15.31 -14.99
C LEU A 581 -11.99 16.56 -14.73
N PRO A 582 -12.55 17.61 -14.11
CA PRO A 582 -11.78 18.79 -13.76
C PRO A 582 -10.69 18.46 -12.74
N PRO A 583 -9.58 19.22 -12.73
CA PRO A 583 -8.53 19.05 -11.73
C PRO A 583 -9.07 19.27 -10.31
N SER A 584 -8.42 18.65 -9.33
CA SER A 584 -8.73 18.87 -7.92
C SER A 584 -8.02 20.13 -7.42
N ASN A 585 -8.75 21.09 -6.84
CA ASN A 585 -8.19 22.35 -6.34
C ASN A 585 -7.81 22.29 -4.85
N GLU A 586 -7.54 21.10 -4.33
CA GLU A 586 -7.43 20.89 -2.89
C GLU A 586 -5.99 20.77 -2.43
N ASN A 587 -5.70 21.36 -1.27
CA ASN A 587 -4.40 21.25 -0.63
C ASN A 587 -4.29 19.93 0.15
N VAL A 588 -4.23 18.80 -0.57
CA VAL A 588 -4.15 17.45 0.02
C VAL A 588 -2.90 17.30 0.89
N LEU A 589 -1.78 17.94 0.54
CA LEU A 589 -0.55 17.91 1.34
C LEU A 589 -0.76 18.51 2.74
N ALA A 590 -1.45 19.66 2.84
CA ALA A 590 -1.79 20.25 4.13
C ALA A 590 -2.73 19.33 4.93
N MET A 591 -3.73 18.73 4.27
CA MET A 591 -4.66 17.80 4.93
C MET A 591 -3.93 16.58 5.51
N LEU A 592 -2.98 15.99 4.77
CA LEU A 592 -2.17 14.87 5.26
C LEU A 592 -1.33 15.26 6.48
N ARG A 593 -0.73 16.46 6.51
CA ARG A 593 0.02 16.93 7.68
C ARG A 593 -0.85 17.07 8.93
N THR A 594 -2.06 17.63 8.77
CA THR A 594 -3.03 17.70 9.87
C THR A 594 -3.42 16.31 10.36
N GLN A 595 -3.70 15.38 9.43
CA GLN A 595 -4.07 14.01 9.76
C GLN A 595 -2.99 13.28 10.57
N GLU A 596 -1.71 13.44 10.23
CA GLU A 596 -0.60 12.85 11.00
C GLU A 596 -0.62 13.34 12.46
N THR A 597 -0.84 14.65 12.67
CA THR A 597 -0.90 15.24 14.01
C THR A 597 -2.09 14.70 14.81
N GLU A 598 -3.26 14.60 14.17
CA GLU A 598 -4.47 14.05 14.78
C GLU A 598 -4.29 12.56 15.15
N ALA A 599 -3.63 11.79 14.29
CA ALA A 599 -3.33 10.39 14.53
C ALA A 599 -2.39 10.20 15.73
N ASP A 600 -1.34 11.02 15.83
CA ASP A 600 -0.40 11.00 16.95
C ASP A 600 -1.07 11.42 18.27
N GLN A 601 -2.04 12.34 18.23
CA GLN A 601 -2.85 12.70 19.38
C GLN A 601 -3.80 11.55 19.77
N ALA A 602 -4.43 10.89 18.81
CA ALA A 602 -5.32 9.76 19.06
C ALA A 602 -4.61 8.58 19.71
N GLU A 603 -3.40 8.24 19.25
CA GLU A 603 -2.56 7.19 19.86
C GLU A 603 -2.22 7.53 21.32
N ARG A 604 -1.78 8.77 21.59
CA ARG A 604 -1.47 9.24 22.96
C ARG A 604 -2.70 9.19 23.87
N GLN A 605 -3.82 9.76 23.44
CA GLN A 605 -5.06 9.76 24.22
C GLN A 605 -5.57 8.36 24.52
N LEU A 606 -5.41 7.41 23.58
CA LEU A 606 -5.76 6.01 23.81
C LEU A 606 -4.90 5.40 24.90
N MET A 607 -3.57 5.62 24.88
CA MET A 607 -2.67 5.09 25.91
C MET A 607 -2.92 5.71 27.28
N ASP A 608 -3.19 7.01 27.35
CA ASP A 608 -3.45 7.68 28.62
C ASP A 608 -4.79 7.24 29.21
N SER A 609 -5.83 7.14 28.38
CA SER A 609 -7.16 6.70 28.84
C SER A 609 -7.23 5.20 29.17
N ALA A 610 -6.43 4.35 28.51
CA ALA A 610 -6.37 2.93 28.81
C ALA A 610 -5.88 2.70 30.25
N PHE A 611 -4.75 3.31 30.61
CA PHE A 611 -4.04 3.04 31.86
C PHE A 611 -4.27 4.11 32.95
N ALA A 612 -5.21 5.02 32.76
CA ALA A 612 -5.59 5.97 33.80
C ALA A 612 -6.04 5.24 35.08
N GLU A 613 -5.54 5.72 36.22
CA GLU A 613 -5.99 5.25 37.53
C GLU A 613 -7.47 5.58 37.72
N ASP A 614 -8.21 4.63 38.29
CA ASP A 614 -9.54 4.94 38.78
C ASP A 614 -9.38 5.74 40.07
N SER A 615 -9.55 7.06 39.95
CA SER A 615 -9.71 7.92 41.12
C SER A 615 -10.78 7.31 42.01
N ALA A 616 -10.41 6.92 43.24
CA ALA A 616 -11.37 6.56 44.26
C ALA A 616 -12.38 7.71 44.38
N ALA A 617 -13.68 7.39 44.41
CA ALA A 617 -14.69 8.39 44.75
C ALA A 617 -14.26 9.06 46.08
N PRO A 618 -14.30 10.40 46.19
CA PRO A 618 -14.07 11.03 47.47
C PRO A 618 -15.05 10.42 48.48
N PRO A 619 -14.61 10.08 49.71
CA PRO A 619 -15.52 9.59 50.73
C PRO A 619 -16.67 10.59 50.86
N PRO A 620 -17.92 10.11 51.07
CA PRO A 620 -19.01 11.03 51.37
C PRO A 620 -18.58 11.93 52.53
N PRO A 621 -18.88 13.24 52.49
CA PRO A 621 -18.53 14.14 53.58
C PRO A 621 -19.04 13.51 54.88
N ALA A 622 -18.15 13.38 55.86
CA ALA A 622 -18.52 12.96 57.19
C ALA A 622 -19.68 13.84 57.63
N ALA A 623 -20.78 13.22 58.07
CA ALA A 623 -21.86 13.94 58.70
C ALA A 623 -21.24 14.75 59.84
N GLU A 624 -21.36 16.08 59.77
CA GLU A 624 -21.14 16.94 60.93
C GLU A 624 -22.01 16.39 62.06
N GLU A 625 -21.36 15.91 63.11
CA GLU A 625 -22.01 15.73 64.40
C GLU A 625 -22.48 17.11 64.85
N ASP A 626 -23.80 17.29 64.94
CA ASP A 626 -24.44 18.40 65.63
C ASP A 626 -23.82 18.53 67.03
N GLY A 627 -22.98 19.54 67.22
CA GLY A 627 -22.58 20.02 68.53
C GLY A 627 -23.79 20.61 69.27
N PRO A 628 -23.84 20.52 70.61
CA PRO A 628 -25.05 20.81 71.37
C PRO A 628 -25.42 22.28 71.29
N ALA A 629 -26.74 22.52 71.19
CA ALA A 629 -27.35 23.84 71.21
C ALA A 629 -26.97 24.62 72.49
N ASP A 630 -26.35 25.77 72.29
CA ASP A 630 -26.16 26.80 73.32
C ASP A 630 -27.44 27.62 73.39
N ASP A 631 -28.22 27.37 74.44
CA ASP A 631 -29.46 28.06 74.74
C ASP A 631 -29.13 29.31 75.57
N SER A 632 -28.92 30.44 74.89
CA SER A 632 -28.84 31.75 75.54
C SER A 632 -29.66 32.83 74.81
N TYR A 633 -30.79 33.17 75.44
CA TYR A 633 -31.49 34.47 75.44
C TYR A 633 -32.00 35.05 74.11
N ARG A 634 -33.28 34.84 73.77
CA ARG A 634 -34.42 35.74 74.07
C ARG A 634 -35.71 35.33 73.35
#